data_AF-A0A078AT97-F1
#
_entry.id   AF-A0A078AT97-F1
#
_cell.length_a   1.000
_cell.length_b   1.000
_cell.length_c   1.000
_cell.angle_alpha   90.00
_cell.angle_beta   90.00
_cell.angle_gamma   90.00
#
_symmetry.space_group_name_H-M   'P 1'
#
loop_
_entity.id
_entity.type
_entity.pdbx_description
1 polymer ?
#
loop_
_entity_poly.entity_id
_entity_poly.type
_entity_poly.pdbx_seq_one_letter_code
_entity_poly.pdbx_strand_id
1 'polypeptide(L)'
;MEEKTKTIDIQENYQKQDLKQSYQRPHKIIIDCDPGADDAHAIILAHYLAKVHQVEILGITTVGCNHNVDQVTKNTQIILEALHDHNIKIFKGYQKDDFQHTDFYYGPDGFGGHAHEYEENLGPIKDQHLGQENAIQFVIKAVNQYPKEITLISIGALTNIIKIHQEYPELPDMLRDVVLMGGNHKGQGNSPNWCSEFNFFQDSTAARQFFEIFKNITMISFELCHDFYPSLSVEQQSQIFDQDTLLAKMVKNAYRNSYQIEGGFYAIYDQLAVACVLEPEIVLKTEYKQVQVLDESENTRGAVIINWLDQLVTPETKKVRIITEIDYSLLVELLEDCLQPDHEIYHRKQIQKAQNQTALQTYLQALGIPKFIKLRPNFETLCLVVNKHATNIQYQNLHYHLWERKPLSFEFKDMVDRMVVQKLGGLCYEHCQLTYHVLKALGFDTRFILVQNLKNTELRFDTNVYFEHSIQIVNIEGQLYLVDNGFGAVSPRQPLPFYPSQKVQFYDFSERDKFQIFNNEDHFEVQYFENDHWRRGFGFEYPMKYLKANGMQQRYEDHIFRKKISNNRDRYLLYGKVSLTERVEVFYMRREDKFNAFLRIFRDNGYDKVFFKDYEELRDFINKEFAIGLPPREEIRDNSDTFEE
;
A
#
# COMPACT_ATOMS: atom_id res chain seq x y z
N MET A 1 19.98 -9.08 -26.52
CA MET A 1 18.94 -8.62 -25.58
C MET A 1 19.22 -9.13 -24.16
N GLU A 2 19.60 -10.40 -23.99
CA GLU A 2 19.96 -11.00 -22.69
C GLU A 2 21.15 -10.36 -21.96
N GLU A 3 22.17 -9.85 -22.68
CA GLU A 3 23.30 -9.16 -22.03
C GLU A 3 22.92 -7.79 -21.47
N LYS A 4 22.01 -7.05 -22.12
CA LYS A 4 21.53 -5.76 -21.59
C LYS A 4 20.71 -5.96 -20.31
N THR A 5 19.89 -7.00 -20.25
CA THR A 5 19.07 -7.31 -19.07
C THR A 5 19.92 -7.72 -17.87
N LYS A 6 20.98 -8.53 -18.07
CA LYS A 6 21.91 -8.93 -17.00
C LYS A 6 22.70 -7.75 -16.43
N THR A 7 23.13 -6.81 -17.26
CA THR A 7 23.89 -5.63 -16.81
C THR A 7 23.02 -4.67 -15.98
N ILE A 8 21.73 -4.52 -16.35
CA ILE A 8 20.75 -3.72 -15.60
C ILE A 8 20.45 -4.36 -14.23
N ASP A 9 20.21 -5.69 -14.18
CA ASP A 9 19.91 -6.40 -12.93
C ASP A 9 21.07 -6.41 -11.92
N ILE A 10 22.32 -6.34 -12.39
CA ILE A 10 23.50 -6.18 -11.52
C ILE A 10 23.53 -4.73 -11.00
N GLN A 11 23.41 -3.73 -11.87
CA GLN A 11 23.46 -2.32 -11.48
C GLN A 11 22.35 -1.92 -10.49
N GLU A 12 21.11 -2.40 -10.67
CA GLU A 12 19.99 -2.12 -9.75
C GLU A 12 20.20 -2.74 -8.35
N ASN A 13 20.74 -3.97 -8.28
CA ASN A 13 21.01 -4.63 -7.00
C ASN A 13 22.21 -4.00 -6.27
N TYR A 14 23.25 -3.59 -7.00
CA TYR A 14 24.37 -2.84 -6.44
C TYR A 14 23.91 -1.46 -5.95
N GLN A 15 23.09 -0.73 -6.71
CA GLN A 15 22.52 0.55 -6.27
C GLN A 15 21.68 0.41 -4.99
N LYS A 16 20.80 -0.59 -4.90
CA LYS A 16 20.00 -0.84 -3.69
C LYS A 16 20.85 -1.25 -2.48
N GLN A 17 21.94 -2.03 -2.68
CA GLN A 17 22.86 -2.37 -1.60
C GLN A 17 23.71 -1.17 -1.15
N ASP A 18 24.20 -0.35 -2.08
CA ASP A 18 24.96 0.88 -1.77
C ASP A 18 24.08 1.93 -1.07
N LEU A 19 22.81 2.08 -1.47
CA LEU A 19 21.83 2.94 -0.79
C LEU A 19 21.59 2.46 0.66
N LYS A 20 21.36 1.16 0.88
CA LYS A 20 21.17 0.60 2.23
C LYS A 20 22.41 0.72 3.13
N GLN A 21 23.62 0.70 2.56
CA GLN A 21 24.85 0.91 3.35
C GLN A 21 25.11 2.39 3.64
N SER A 22 24.75 3.30 2.74
CA SER A 22 25.04 4.74 2.84
C SER A 22 23.95 5.57 3.51
N TYR A 23 22.74 5.03 3.67
CA TYR A 23 21.58 5.73 4.22
C TYR A 23 20.98 4.97 5.41
N GLN A 24 21.55 5.19 6.59
CA GLN A 24 21.15 4.54 7.84
C GLN A 24 20.30 5.47 8.72
N ARG A 25 19.26 4.89 9.31
CA ARG A 25 18.38 5.56 10.26
C ARG A 25 19.20 6.18 11.41
N PRO A 26 18.94 7.44 11.83
CA PRO A 26 19.57 8.03 12.99
C PRO A 26 19.13 7.41 14.31
N HIS A 27 19.96 7.56 15.33
CA HIS A 27 19.56 7.35 16.72
C HIS A 27 19.10 8.65 17.40
N LYS A 28 19.61 9.81 16.96
CA LYS A 28 19.28 11.12 17.53
C LYS A 28 18.99 12.11 16.42
N ILE A 29 17.88 12.83 16.56
CA ILE A 29 17.50 13.88 15.63
C ILE A 29 17.17 15.19 16.33
N ILE A 30 17.39 16.29 15.61
CA ILE A 30 16.83 17.62 15.89
C ILE A 30 15.99 18.01 14.68
N ILE A 31 14.82 18.61 14.90
CA ILE A 31 13.95 19.12 13.84
C ILE A 31 13.98 20.64 13.90
N ASP A 32 14.40 21.30 12.82
CA ASP A 32 14.32 22.76 12.63
C ASP A 32 13.19 23.06 11.65
N CYS A 33 12.13 23.71 12.12
CA CYS A 33 10.86 23.82 11.41
C CYS A 33 10.18 25.18 11.60
N ASP A 34 9.14 25.43 10.82
CA ASP A 34 8.39 26.68 10.84
C ASP A 34 6.88 26.43 10.78
N PRO A 35 6.27 25.77 11.78
CA PRO A 35 5.04 25.03 11.52
C PRO A 35 3.88 25.73 10.83
N GLY A 36 3.73 25.39 9.54
CA GLY A 36 2.51 25.41 8.74
C GLY A 36 1.78 24.06 8.79
N ALA A 37 0.90 23.80 7.81
CA ALA A 37 0.07 22.60 7.81
C ALA A 37 0.86 21.31 7.52
N ASP A 38 1.84 21.38 6.64
CA ASP A 38 2.76 20.31 6.27
C ASP A 38 3.79 20.00 7.35
N ASP A 39 4.42 21.03 7.94
CA ASP A 39 5.28 20.85 9.10
C ASP A 39 4.54 20.16 10.26
N ALA A 40 3.28 20.55 10.52
CA ALA A 40 2.49 19.95 11.60
C ALA A 40 2.36 18.44 11.40
N HIS A 41 2.05 18.03 10.18
CA HIS A 41 1.97 16.63 9.80
C HIS A 41 3.36 15.96 9.78
N ALA A 42 4.43 16.66 9.40
CA ALA A 42 5.80 16.16 9.45
C ALA A 42 6.29 15.92 10.87
N ILE A 43 5.98 16.79 11.84
CA ILE A 43 6.30 16.62 13.26
C ILE A 43 5.54 15.42 13.83
N ILE A 44 4.25 15.26 13.49
CA ILE A 44 3.46 14.09 13.90
C ILE A 44 4.07 12.80 13.34
N LEU A 45 4.44 12.80 12.05
CA LEU A 45 5.14 11.68 11.42
C LEU A 45 6.49 11.39 12.10
N ALA A 46 7.25 12.43 12.45
CA ALA A 46 8.54 12.28 13.10
C ALA A 46 8.38 11.65 14.49
N HIS A 47 7.43 12.14 15.28
CA HIS A 47 7.10 11.57 16.58
C HIS A 47 6.63 10.11 16.48
N TYR A 48 5.78 9.79 15.49
CA TYR A 48 5.32 8.43 15.22
C TYR A 48 6.50 7.49 14.90
N LEU A 49 7.31 7.84 13.90
CA LEU A 49 8.44 7.02 13.47
C LEU A 49 9.55 6.95 14.53
N ALA A 50 9.75 8.01 15.32
CA ALA A 50 10.68 8.01 16.43
C ALA A 50 10.31 6.95 17.48
N LYS A 51 9.03 6.82 17.82
CA LYS A 51 8.56 5.74 18.72
C LYS A 51 8.74 4.36 18.11
N VAL A 52 8.30 4.19 16.86
CA VAL A 52 8.38 2.91 16.14
C VAL A 52 9.83 2.41 16.01
N HIS A 53 10.77 3.32 15.79
CA HIS A 53 12.17 2.97 15.53
C HIS A 53 13.12 3.24 16.70
N GLN A 54 12.61 3.68 17.84
CA GLN A 54 13.40 4.04 19.02
C GLN A 54 14.47 5.11 18.69
N VAL A 55 14.07 6.14 17.95
CA VAL A 55 14.90 7.32 17.66
C VAL A 55 14.57 8.40 18.69
N GLU A 56 15.61 9.04 19.23
CA GLU A 56 15.46 10.13 20.20
C GLU A 56 15.31 11.47 19.47
N ILE A 57 14.18 12.15 19.67
CA ILE A 57 14.00 13.55 19.28
C ILE A 57 14.55 14.40 20.42
N LEU A 58 15.75 14.96 20.23
CA LEU A 58 16.43 15.75 21.28
C LEU A 58 15.72 17.06 21.56
N GLY A 59 15.07 17.62 20.54
CA GLY A 59 14.33 18.88 20.62
C GLY A 59 13.89 19.35 19.24
N ILE A 60 12.98 20.32 19.25
CA ILE A 60 12.49 21.01 18.06
C ILE A 60 12.95 22.46 18.14
N THR A 61 13.61 22.96 17.09
CA THR A 61 13.94 24.37 16.94
C THR A 61 12.97 25.02 15.96
N THR A 62 12.60 26.27 16.22
CA THR A 62 11.64 26.99 15.38
C THR A 62 12.28 28.17 14.67
N VAL A 63 11.96 28.36 13.40
CA VAL A 63 12.48 29.43 12.55
C VAL A 63 11.34 30.20 11.90
N GLY A 64 11.45 31.52 11.76
CA GLY A 64 10.42 32.28 11.03
C GLY A 64 10.57 32.13 9.52
N CYS A 65 9.52 31.61 8.87
CA CYS A 65 9.47 31.35 7.43
C CYS A 65 8.00 31.32 6.93
N ASN A 66 7.24 30.25 7.16
CA ASN A 66 5.79 30.21 6.88
C ASN A 66 5.03 31.29 7.68
N HIS A 67 5.43 31.50 8.93
CA HIS A 67 4.97 32.61 9.77
C HIS A 67 6.14 33.18 10.57
N ASN A 68 5.89 34.26 11.33
CA ASN A 68 6.90 34.80 12.24
C ASN A 68 7.26 33.77 13.33
N VAL A 69 8.47 33.90 13.89
CA VAL A 69 9.03 32.90 14.79
C VAL A 69 8.19 32.67 16.06
N ASP A 70 7.44 33.67 16.55
CA ASP A 70 6.55 33.52 17.69
C ASP A 70 5.34 32.63 17.36
N GLN A 71 4.71 32.86 16.20
CA GLN A 71 3.53 32.10 15.79
C GLN A 71 3.88 30.64 15.50
N VAL A 72 4.95 30.36 14.76
CA VAL A 72 5.39 28.99 14.48
C VAL A 72 5.81 28.25 15.77
N THR A 73 6.35 28.96 16.77
CA THR A 73 6.64 28.40 18.10
C THR A 73 5.36 27.99 18.81
N LYS A 74 4.34 28.85 18.78
CA LYS A 74 3.02 28.53 19.34
C LYS A 74 2.36 27.35 18.62
N ASN A 75 2.43 27.30 17.29
CA ASN A 75 1.92 26.18 16.50
C ASN A 75 2.62 24.87 16.88
N THR A 76 3.93 24.90 17.10
CA THR A 76 4.70 23.74 17.59
C THR A 76 4.20 23.27 18.96
N GLN A 77 3.89 24.20 19.88
CA GLN A 77 3.31 23.85 21.19
C GLN A 77 1.95 23.17 21.04
N ILE A 78 1.08 23.66 20.14
CA ILE A 78 -0.22 23.05 19.84
C ILE A 78 -0.06 21.61 19.36
N ILE A 79 0.89 21.36 18.45
CA ILE A 79 1.18 20.02 17.93
C ILE A 79 1.61 19.07 19.05
N LEU A 80 2.55 19.49 19.92
CA LEU A 80 3.02 18.65 21.03
C LEU A 80 1.94 18.40 22.08
N GLU A 81 1.04 19.36 22.32
CA GLU A 81 -0.11 19.16 23.20
C GLU A 81 -1.10 18.14 22.61
N ALA A 82 -1.39 18.23 21.31
CA ALA A 82 -2.23 17.27 20.60
C ALA A 82 -1.63 15.85 20.57
N LEU A 83 -0.30 15.74 20.58
CA LEU A 83 0.44 14.48 20.71
C LEU A 83 0.54 13.98 22.16
N HIS A 84 0.16 14.80 23.14
CA HIS A 84 0.34 14.54 24.58
C HIS A 84 1.80 14.21 24.97
N ASP A 85 2.79 14.82 24.30
CA ASP A 85 4.21 14.60 24.58
C ASP A 85 4.85 15.85 25.22
N HIS A 86 5.03 15.81 26.53
CA HIS A 86 5.65 16.88 27.31
C HIS A 86 7.16 16.74 27.50
N ASN A 87 7.76 15.66 26.98
CA ASN A 87 9.20 15.39 27.08
C ASN A 87 9.98 16.16 26.01
N ILE A 88 9.44 16.26 24.80
CA ILE A 88 10.05 17.03 23.73
C ILE A 88 9.93 18.52 24.05
N LYS A 89 11.07 19.23 23.98
CA LYS A 89 11.14 20.68 24.19
C LYS A 89 11.34 21.43 22.88
N ILE A 90 10.78 22.64 22.86
CA ILE A 90 10.81 23.59 21.75
C ILE A 90 11.77 24.71 22.12
N PHE A 91 12.74 24.98 21.25
CA PHE A 91 13.74 26.00 21.43
C PHE A 91 13.54 27.07 20.37
N LYS A 92 12.98 28.21 20.79
CA LYS A 92 12.67 29.32 19.88
C LYS A 92 13.95 29.83 19.21
N GLY A 93 13.93 29.90 17.89
CA GLY A 93 15.05 30.43 17.10
C GLY A 93 14.82 31.86 16.63
N TYR A 94 15.19 32.09 15.38
CA TYR A 94 15.23 33.42 14.78
C TYR A 94 14.42 33.45 13.49
N GLN A 95 14.35 34.64 12.90
CA GLN A 95 13.89 34.86 11.54
C GLN A 95 14.86 35.82 10.85
N LYS A 96 14.72 35.96 9.53
CA LYS A 96 15.45 36.96 8.76
C LYS A 96 15.01 38.37 9.18
N ASP A 97 15.93 39.34 9.19
CA ASP A 97 15.64 40.68 9.74
C ASP A 97 14.58 41.45 8.94
N ASP A 98 14.53 41.25 7.62
CA ASP A 98 13.55 41.83 6.70
C ASP A 98 12.38 40.88 6.40
N PHE A 99 12.14 39.89 7.28
CA PHE A 99 11.07 38.92 7.12
C PHE A 99 9.70 39.58 6.90
N GLN A 100 8.98 39.11 5.87
CA GLN A 100 7.62 39.53 5.57
C GLN A 100 6.71 38.32 5.56
N HIS A 101 5.77 38.29 6.49
CA HIS A 101 4.79 37.22 6.57
C HIS A 101 3.79 37.30 5.41
N THR A 102 3.40 36.14 4.89
CA THR A 102 2.34 36.01 3.88
C THR A 102 1.27 34.99 4.31
N ASP A 103 0.11 35.49 4.70
CA ASP A 103 -1.01 34.71 5.26
C ASP A 103 -1.79 33.89 4.21
N PHE A 104 -1.46 34.00 2.91
CA PHE A 104 -2.35 33.51 1.87
C PHE A 104 -2.40 31.97 1.79
N TYR A 105 -1.27 31.28 2.02
CA TYR A 105 -1.15 29.85 1.74
C TYR A 105 -1.67 28.97 2.89
N TYR A 106 -1.06 29.08 4.08
CA TYR A 106 -1.48 28.34 5.28
C TYR A 106 -2.48 29.10 6.17
N GLY A 107 -2.90 30.30 5.77
CA GLY A 107 -3.84 31.11 6.55
C GLY A 107 -3.17 32.00 7.60
N PRO A 108 -3.97 32.80 8.31
CA PRO A 108 -3.48 33.91 9.15
C PRO A 108 -2.69 33.48 10.39
N ASP A 109 -2.88 32.23 10.84
CA ASP A 109 -2.20 31.62 11.99
C ASP A 109 -1.25 30.49 11.58
N GLY A 110 -1.11 30.21 10.28
CA GLY A 110 -0.39 29.05 9.75
C GLY A 110 -1.17 27.72 9.82
N PHE A 111 -2.34 27.68 10.48
CA PHE A 111 -3.20 26.50 10.68
C PHE A 111 -4.61 26.72 10.11
N GLY A 112 -4.71 27.36 8.95
CA GLY A 112 -5.97 27.56 8.23
C GLY A 112 -7.00 28.42 8.99
N GLY A 113 -6.58 29.16 10.02
CA GLY A 113 -7.44 29.92 10.93
C GLY A 113 -8.04 29.12 12.10
N HIS A 114 -7.56 27.90 12.38
CA HIS A 114 -8.14 27.00 13.41
C HIS A 114 -7.25 26.84 14.65
N ALA A 115 -6.11 27.52 14.76
CA ALA A 115 -5.23 27.40 15.94
C ALA A 115 -5.97 27.79 17.24
N HIS A 116 -6.87 28.79 17.17
CA HIS A 116 -7.67 29.24 18.30
C HIS A 116 -8.62 28.17 18.87
N GLU A 117 -9.14 27.27 18.02
CA GLU A 117 -10.04 26.19 18.45
C GLU A 117 -9.32 25.23 19.41
N TYR A 118 -8.01 25.06 19.26
CA TYR A 118 -7.20 24.26 20.19
C TYR A 118 -7.11 24.94 21.55
N GLU A 119 -6.96 26.26 21.60
CA GLU A 119 -6.93 27.01 22.86
C GLU A 119 -8.29 26.97 23.58
N GLU A 120 -9.38 27.00 22.82
CA GLU A 120 -10.74 26.87 23.36
C GLU A 120 -11.00 25.47 23.94
N ASN A 121 -10.49 24.42 23.28
CA ASN A 121 -10.72 23.04 23.67
C ASN A 121 -9.75 22.52 24.74
N LEU A 122 -8.47 22.89 24.65
CA LEU A 122 -7.38 22.41 25.53
C LEU A 122 -7.06 23.40 26.66
N GLY A 123 -7.59 24.61 26.59
CA GLY A 123 -7.20 25.74 27.43
C GLY A 123 -5.98 26.49 26.87
N PRO A 124 -5.54 27.58 27.54
CA PRO A 124 -4.40 28.36 27.08
C PRO A 124 -3.16 27.48 26.92
N ILE A 125 -2.54 27.52 25.74
CA ILE A 125 -1.29 26.79 25.47
C ILE A 125 -0.21 27.35 26.40
N LYS A 126 0.28 26.50 27.31
CA LYS A 126 1.27 26.88 28.30
C LYS A 126 2.68 26.72 27.76
N ASP A 127 3.61 27.45 28.36
CA ASP A 127 5.04 27.40 28.03
C ASP A 127 5.75 26.11 28.50
N GLN A 128 5.00 25.07 28.87
CA GLN A 128 5.55 23.81 29.41
C GLN A 128 6.43 23.06 28.40
N HIS A 129 6.20 23.27 27.10
CA HIS A 129 7.02 22.70 26.04
C HIS A 129 8.24 23.59 25.71
N LEU A 130 8.31 24.83 26.19
CA LEU A 130 9.42 25.72 25.87
C LEU A 130 10.68 25.34 26.66
N GLY A 131 11.80 25.25 25.95
CA GLY A 131 13.14 25.18 26.54
C GLY A 131 13.54 26.50 27.18
N GLN A 132 14.44 26.44 28.16
CA GLN A 132 15.00 27.65 28.79
C GLN A 132 16.03 28.36 27.90
N GLU A 133 16.68 27.60 27.01
CA GLU A 133 17.69 28.05 26.07
C GLU A 133 17.02 28.45 24.74
N ASN A 134 17.66 29.30 23.94
CA ASN A 134 17.22 29.54 22.56
C ASN A 134 17.70 28.41 21.63
N ALA A 135 17.23 28.40 20.37
CA ALA A 135 17.63 27.39 19.38
C ALA A 135 19.15 27.25 19.23
N ILE A 136 19.88 28.37 19.25
CA ILE A 136 21.34 28.38 19.05
C ILE A 136 22.05 27.68 20.20
N GLN A 137 21.77 28.11 21.42
CA GLN A 137 22.34 27.56 22.64
C GLN A 137 22.03 26.07 22.78
N PHE A 138 20.80 25.68 22.49
CA PHE A 138 20.37 24.29 22.52
C PHE A 138 21.15 23.43 21.53
N VAL A 139 21.22 23.81 20.25
CA VAL A 139 21.92 23.01 19.23
C VAL A 139 23.40 22.90 19.57
N ILE A 140 24.07 24.00 19.96
CA ILE A 140 25.49 23.97 20.37
C ILE A 140 25.70 22.99 21.52
N LYS A 141 24.85 23.03 22.55
CA LYS A 141 24.93 22.11 23.68
C LYS A 141 24.70 20.66 23.26
N ALA A 142 23.69 20.41 22.43
CA ALA A 142 23.35 19.08 21.95
C ALA A 142 24.47 18.46 21.11
N VAL A 143 25.05 19.20 20.15
CA VAL A 143 26.14 18.68 19.30
C VAL A 143 27.43 18.47 20.09
N ASN A 144 27.70 19.27 21.13
CA ASN A 144 28.82 19.04 22.03
C ASN A 144 28.61 17.79 22.91
N GLN A 145 27.36 17.51 23.30
CA GLN A 145 27.02 16.33 24.07
C GLN A 145 27.05 15.05 23.22
N TYR A 146 26.65 15.14 21.95
CA TYR A 146 26.51 14.01 21.04
C TYR A 146 27.22 14.29 19.69
N PRO A 147 28.55 14.47 19.69
CA PRO A 147 29.30 14.83 18.50
C PRO A 147 29.18 13.74 17.43
N LYS A 148 28.81 14.14 16.21
CA LYS A 148 28.63 13.30 15.02
C LYS A 148 27.54 12.23 15.12
N GLU A 149 26.66 12.33 16.12
CA GLU A 149 25.52 11.42 16.28
C GLU A 149 24.19 12.03 15.79
N ILE A 150 24.09 13.36 15.79
CA ILE A 150 22.84 14.08 15.52
C ILE A 150 22.63 14.24 14.02
N THR A 151 21.48 13.81 13.52
CA THR A 151 20.96 14.24 12.21
C THR A 151 20.02 15.42 12.39
N LEU A 152 20.30 16.51 11.69
CA LEU A 152 19.45 17.70 11.68
C LEU A 152 18.47 17.60 10.51
N ILE A 153 17.17 17.64 10.79
CA ILE A 153 16.10 17.69 9.78
C ILE A 153 15.63 19.16 9.71
N SER A 154 15.94 19.84 8.60
CA SER A 154 15.58 21.24 8.38
C SER A 154 14.44 21.35 7.38
N ILE A 155 13.25 21.69 7.85
CA ILE A 155 12.04 21.81 7.03
C ILE A 155 11.55 23.25 6.89
N GLY A 156 12.29 24.21 7.45
CA GLY A 156 12.09 25.64 7.19
C GLY A 156 13.30 26.35 6.59
N ALA A 157 13.26 27.69 6.62
CA ALA A 157 14.37 28.53 6.20
C ALA A 157 15.65 28.24 7.01
N LEU A 158 16.82 28.30 6.36
CA LEU A 158 18.10 27.90 6.94
C LEU A 158 18.73 28.94 7.90
N THR A 159 17.96 29.94 8.32
CA THR A 159 18.42 31.07 9.14
C THR A 159 19.03 30.63 10.47
N ASN A 160 18.36 29.70 11.18
CA ASN A 160 18.85 29.18 12.46
C ASN A 160 20.21 28.51 12.27
N ILE A 161 20.33 27.62 11.30
CA ILE A 161 21.55 26.84 11.04
C ILE A 161 22.76 27.75 10.80
N ILE A 162 22.59 28.81 10.01
CA ILE A 162 23.66 29.76 9.72
C ILE A 162 24.01 30.62 10.92
N LYS A 163 23.03 31.08 11.70
CA LYS A 163 23.30 31.81 12.95
C LYS A 163 24.05 30.94 13.96
N ILE A 164 23.71 29.65 14.05
CA ILE A 164 24.45 28.69 14.90
C ILE A 164 25.89 28.57 14.42
N HIS A 165 26.13 28.41 13.12
CA HIS A 165 27.49 28.31 12.58
C HIS A 165 28.33 29.58 12.83
N GLN A 166 27.72 30.76 12.79
CA GLN A 166 28.41 32.03 13.09
C GLN A 166 28.91 32.08 14.54
N GLU A 167 28.14 31.55 15.49
CA GLU A 167 28.55 31.45 16.90
C GLU A 167 29.43 30.22 17.17
N TYR A 168 29.27 29.16 16.39
CA TYR A 168 29.96 27.88 16.56
C TYR A 168 30.43 27.30 15.20
N PRO A 169 31.60 27.76 14.70
CA PRO A 169 32.10 27.39 13.37
C PRO A 169 32.33 25.89 13.15
N GLU A 170 32.50 25.10 14.22
CA GLU A 170 32.71 23.65 14.15
C GLU A 170 31.41 22.86 13.86
N LEU A 171 30.23 23.50 13.92
CA LEU A 171 28.92 22.85 13.69
C LEU A 171 28.89 21.85 12.51
N PRO A 172 29.43 22.17 11.31
CA PRO A 172 29.33 21.28 10.15
C PRO A 172 30.07 19.95 10.32
N ASP A 173 31.13 19.94 11.13
CA ASP A 173 31.92 18.73 11.43
C ASP A 173 31.35 17.96 12.64
N MET A 174 30.40 18.55 13.37
CA MET A 174 29.78 18.00 14.58
C MET A 174 28.44 17.32 14.32
N LEU A 175 27.77 17.62 13.21
CA LEU A 175 26.56 16.91 12.79
C LEU A 175 26.93 15.62 12.04
N ARG A 176 26.09 14.60 12.17
CA ARG A 176 26.19 13.37 11.36
C ARG A 176 25.81 13.65 9.91
N ASP A 177 24.61 14.19 9.75
CA ASP A 177 23.96 14.53 8.49
C ASP A 177 23.08 15.77 8.68
N VAL A 178 22.89 16.52 7.61
CA VAL A 178 21.80 17.50 7.50
C VAL A 178 20.90 17.08 6.35
N VAL A 179 19.62 16.90 6.65
CA VAL A 179 18.59 16.64 5.64
C VAL A 179 17.65 17.83 5.61
N LEU A 180 17.42 18.38 4.43
CA LEU A 180 16.56 19.54 4.26
C LEU A 180 15.42 19.27 3.29
N MET A 181 14.25 19.84 3.57
CA MET A 181 13.23 20.11 2.57
C MET A 181 13.47 21.52 2.06
N GLY A 182 13.81 21.64 0.79
CA GLY A 182 14.04 22.93 0.18
C GLY A 182 14.86 22.88 -1.10
N GLY A 183 14.85 23.98 -1.82
CA GLY A 183 15.47 24.07 -3.13
C GLY A 183 14.75 23.23 -4.19
N ASN A 184 15.33 23.20 -5.37
CA ASN A 184 14.78 22.51 -6.52
C ASN A 184 15.90 21.86 -7.36
N HIS A 185 15.56 20.84 -8.15
CA HIS A 185 16.56 20.14 -8.97
C HIS A 185 16.26 20.18 -10.48
N LYS A 186 15.02 20.46 -10.87
CA LYS A 186 14.61 20.67 -12.26
C LYS A 186 14.44 22.17 -12.57
N GLY A 187 14.65 23.04 -11.58
CA GLY A 187 14.51 24.50 -11.69
C GLY A 187 13.06 24.98 -11.60
N GLN A 188 12.16 24.17 -11.06
CA GLN A 188 10.76 24.56 -10.83
C GLN A 188 10.61 25.14 -9.42
N GLY A 189 10.02 26.34 -9.31
CA GLY A 189 9.82 27.02 -8.04
C GLY A 189 8.35 27.23 -7.70
N ASN A 190 8.07 27.39 -6.40
CA ASN A 190 6.77 27.76 -5.84
C ASN A 190 6.78 29.19 -5.24
N SER A 191 7.83 29.97 -5.50
CA SER A 191 7.98 31.36 -5.05
C SER A 191 7.63 32.39 -6.13
N PRO A 192 7.44 33.69 -5.78
CA PRO A 192 7.07 34.73 -6.75
C PRO A 192 8.03 34.92 -7.93
N ASN A 193 9.30 34.53 -7.78
CA ASN A 193 10.30 34.58 -8.85
C ASN A 193 10.32 33.32 -9.75
N TRP A 194 9.39 32.37 -9.53
CA TRP A 194 9.10 31.16 -10.30
C TRP A 194 10.20 30.09 -10.38
N CYS A 195 11.45 30.46 -10.08
CA CYS A 195 12.61 29.59 -10.19
C CYS A 195 13.16 29.12 -8.85
N SER A 196 12.58 29.59 -7.73
CA SER A 196 13.02 29.23 -6.39
C SER A 196 11.94 28.52 -5.60
N GLU A 197 12.38 27.56 -4.80
CA GLU A 197 11.58 26.97 -3.73
C GLU A 197 11.47 27.96 -2.55
N PHE A 198 10.35 27.92 -1.83
CA PHE A 198 9.95 28.86 -0.79
C PHE A 198 10.95 29.03 0.36
N ASN A 199 11.39 27.95 1.02
CA ASN A 199 12.34 28.01 2.13
C ASN A 199 13.66 28.68 1.70
N PHE A 200 14.14 28.37 0.49
CA PHE A 200 15.35 29.01 -0.06
C PHE A 200 15.09 30.43 -0.52
N PHE A 201 13.89 30.75 -0.98
CA PHE A 201 13.51 32.10 -1.34
C PHE A 201 13.42 33.01 -0.11
N GLN A 202 12.91 32.52 1.02
CA GLN A 202 12.74 33.29 2.26
C GLN A 202 14.07 33.75 2.85
N ASP A 203 15.09 32.88 2.87
CA ASP A 203 16.45 33.23 3.28
C ASP A 203 17.52 32.65 2.33
N SER A 204 17.60 33.25 1.14
CA SER A 204 18.55 32.87 0.08
C SER A 204 20.01 33.08 0.49
N THR A 205 20.29 34.08 1.33
CA THR A 205 21.62 34.30 1.90
C THR A 205 22.03 33.13 2.80
N ALA A 206 21.14 32.70 3.70
CA ALA A 206 21.42 31.54 4.54
C ALA A 206 21.56 30.25 3.72
N ALA A 207 20.69 30.05 2.71
CA ALA A 207 20.77 28.91 1.82
C ALA A 207 22.10 28.86 1.06
N ARG A 208 22.55 29.97 0.46
CA ARG A 208 23.86 30.05 -0.20
C ARG A 208 25.01 29.68 0.73
N GLN A 209 25.05 30.28 1.93
CA GLN A 209 26.10 29.98 2.91
C GLN A 209 26.06 28.51 3.34
N PHE A 210 24.88 27.93 3.52
CA PHE A 210 24.72 26.54 3.93
C PHE A 210 25.39 25.57 2.94
N PHE A 211 25.14 25.75 1.63
CA PHE A 211 25.74 24.95 0.57
C PHE A 211 27.24 25.25 0.36
N GLU A 212 27.77 26.35 0.87
CA GLU A 212 29.22 26.59 0.93
C GLU A 212 29.86 25.80 2.10
N ILE A 213 29.18 25.73 3.25
CA ILE A 213 29.76 25.29 4.52
C ILE A 213 29.59 23.77 4.80
N PHE A 214 28.40 23.20 4.61
CA PHE A 214 28.08 21.83 5.12
C PHE A 214 28.37 20.69 4.16
N LYS A 215 29.15 19.67 4.50
CA LYS A 215 29.52 18.62 3.52
C LYS A 215 28.48 17.52 3.34
N ASN A 216 27.87 17.04 4.43
CA ASN A 216 26.92 15.92 4.42
C ASN A 216 25.48 16.44 4.29
N ILE A 217 25.09 16.79 3.06
CA ILE A 217 23.77 17.35 2.77
C ILE A 217 22.92 16.32 2.02
N THR A 218 21.69 16.12 2.49
CA THR A 218 20.61 15.48 1.72
C THR A 218 19.52 16.50 1.43
N MET A 219 19.20 16.67 0.15
CA MET A 219 18.19 17.61 -0.32
C MET A 219 16.95 16.86 -0.79
N ILE A 220 15.82 17.19 -0.16
CA ILE A 220 14.47 16.86 -0.62
C ILE A 220 13.95 18.09 -1.36
N SER A 221 14.06 18.05 -2.68
CA SER A 221 13.66 19.16 -3.55
C SER A 221 12.14 19.29 -3.66
N PHE A 222 11.66 20.51 -3.90
CA PHE A 222 10.27 20.79 -4.23
C PHE A 222 9.67 19.84 -5.27
N GLU A 223 10.38 19.55 -6.37
CA GLU A 223 9.80 18.72 -7.44
C GLU A 223 9.54 17.28 -7.02
N LEU A 224 10.32 16.72 -6.08
CA LEU A 224 10.05 15.37 -5.58
C LEU A 224 8.70 15.32 -4.84
N CYS A 225 8.42 16.37 -4.05
CA CYS A 225 7.18 16.52 -3.32
C CYS A 225 6.01 16.82 -4.27
N HIS A 226 6.21 17.74 -5.22
CA HIS A 226 5.20 18.14 -6.20
C HIS A 226 4.83 17.02 -7.19
N ASP A 227 5.76 16.12 -7.50
CA ASP A 227 5.46 14.91 -8.28
C ASP A 227 4.66 13.87 -7.47
N PHE A 228 4.61 13.96 -6.14
CA PHE A 228 3.95 12.99 -5.26
C PHE A 228 2.48 13.34 -4.97
N TYR A 229 2.21 14.47 -4.31
CA TYR A 229 0.88 14.71 -3.75
C TYR A 229 -0.27 14.80 -4.80
N PRO A 230 -0.08 15.34 -6.02
CA PRO A 230 -1.11 15.32 -7.05
C PRO A 230 -1.38 13.93 -7.63
N SER A 231 -0.47 12.97 -7.41
CA SER A 231 -0.65 11.58 -7.87
C SER A 231 -1.63 10.79 -7.01
N LEU A 232 -1.99 11.30 -5.82
CA LEU A 232 -2.90 10.64 -4.89
C LEU A 232 -4.34 10.70 -5.39
N SER A 233 -5.02 9.55 -5.41
CA SER A 233 -6.45 9.49 -5.69
C SER A 233 -7.27 10.13 -4.57
N VAL A 234 -8.52 10.49 -4.86
CA VAL A 234 -9.45 11.03 -3.84
C VAL A 234 -9.63 10.04 -2.68
N GLU A 235 -9.65 8.75 -2.97
CA GLU A 235 -9.72 7.71 -1.94
C GLU A 235 -8.47 7.67 -1.07
N GLN A 236 -7.28 7.82 -1.63
CA GLN A 236 -6.02 7.87 -0.86
C GLN A 236 -5.95 9.13 0.01
N GLN A 237 -6.35 10.29 -0.52
CA GLN A 237 -6.46 11.51 0.28
C GLN A 237 -7.45 11.34 1.42
N SER A 238 -8.62 10.75 1.16
CA SER A 238 -9.62 10.46 2.19
C SER A 238 -9.10 9.50 3.26
N GLN A 239 -8.38 8.44 2.86
CA GLN A 239 -7.75 7.49 3.79
C GLN A 239 -6.78 8.17 4.76
N ILE A 240 -5.98 9.13 4.28
CA ILE A 240 -5.03 9.86 5.12
C ILE A 240 -5.76 10.90 5.98
N PHE A 241 -6.55 11.79 5.39
CA PHE A 241 -7.00 13.02 6.06
C PHE A 241 -8.40 12.95 6.69
N ASP A 242 -9.25 11.99 6.29
CA ASP A 242 -10.64 11.90 6.79
C ASP A 242 -10.81 10.93 7.97
N GLN A 243 -9.72 10.57 8.64
CA GLN A 243 -9.75 9.69 9.80
C GLN A 243 -10.48 10.37 10.98
N ASP A 244 -11.21 9.60 11.78
CA ASP A 244 -11.91 10.11 12.96
C ASP A 244 -10.98 10.17 14.19
N THR A 245 -9.83 10.84 14.05
CA THR A 245 -8.83 11.03 15.11
C THR A 245 -8.60 12.52 15.37
N LEU A 246 -8.10 12.87 16.56
CA LEU A 246 -7.76 14.26 16.90
C LEU A 246 -6.68 14.82 15.95
N LEU A 247 -5.65 14.03 15.68
CA LEU A 247 -4.52 14.41 14.84
C LEU A 247 -4.96 14.63 13.38
N ALA A 248 -5.77 13.72 12.82
CA ALA A 248 -6.25 13.88 11.45
C ALA A 248 -7.12 15.12 11.28
N LYS A 249 -8.02 15.40 12.23
CA LYS A 249 -8.84 16.62 12.23
C LYS A 249 -7.97 17.88 12.32
N MET A 250 -6.93 17.87 13.15
CA MET A 250 -5.96 18.97 13.27
C MET A 250 -5.24 19.25 11.97
N VAL A 251 -4.61 18.21 11.42
CA VAL A 251 -3.85 18.32 10.17
C VAL A 251 -4.78 18.79 9.05
N LYS A 252 -5.95 18.17 8.90
CA LYS A 252 -6.92 18.55 7.87
C LYS A 252 -7.38 20.01 7.98
N ASN A 253 -7.64 20.50 9.19
CA ASN A 253 -8.02 21.89 9.41
C ASN A 253 -6.85 22.84 9.11
N ALA A 254 -5.63 22.49 9.49
CA ALA A 254 -4.44 23.28 9.17
C ALA A 254 -4.26 23.46 7.65
N TYR A 255 -4.56 22.42 6.87
CA TYR A 255 -4.47 22.46 5.42
C TYR A 255 -5.58 23.25 4.71
N ARG A 256 -6.65 23.68 5.41
CA ARG A 256 -7.89 24.19 4.78
C ARG A 256 -7.66 25.21 3.66
N ASN A 257 -6.74 26.15 3.85
CA ASN A 257 -6.44 27.20 2.88
C ASN A 257 -5.63 26.63 1.69
N SER A 258 -4.49 26.01 1.98
CA SER A 258 -3.63 25.40 0.95
C SER A 258 -4.35 24.35 0.12
N TYR A 259 -5.25 23.54 0.70
CA TYR A 259 -6.06 22.56 -0.02
C TYR A 259 -6.94 23.20 -1.10
N GLN A 260 -7.46 24.40 -0.86
CA GLN A 260 -8.23 25.16 -1.86
C GLN A 260 -7.32 25.74 -2.95
N ILE A 261 -6.15 26.25 -2.57
CA ILE A 261 -5.16 26.83 -3.48
C ILE A 261 -4.62 25.77 -4.44
N GLU A 262 -4.34 24.58 -3.93
CA GLU A 262 -3.84 23.42 -4.67
C GLU A 262 -4.94 22.70 -5.48
N GLY A 263 -6.15 23.25 -5.54
CA GLY A 263 -7.23 22.69 -6.38
C GLY A 263 -7.82 21.39 -5.86
N GLY A 264 -7.84 21.18 -4.54
CA GLY A 264 -8.39 19.98 -3.91
C GLY A 264 -7.34 18.89 -3.62
N PHE A 265 -6.08 19.29 -3.43
CA PHE A 265 -5.01 18.40 -3.02
C PHE A 265 -4.35 18.89 -1.73
N TYR A 266 -4.00 17.96 -0.84
CA TYR A 266 -3.18 18.27 0.34
C TYR A 266 -1.71 18.27 -0.05
N ALA A 267 -1.03 19.41 0.08
CA ALA A 267 0.36 19.52 -0.29
C ALA A 267 1.27 18.80 0.72
N ILE A 268 2.04 17.82 0.26
CA ILE A 268 2.89 16.98 1.12
C ILE A 268 4.34 17.28 0.76
N TYR A 269 5.00 18.09 1.59
CA TYR A 269 6.37 18.56 1.40
C TYR A 269 7.29 17.97 2.49
N ASP A 270 7.24 18.55 3.69
CA ASP A 270 8.17 18.26 4.80
C ASP A 270 8.14 16.82 5.30
N GLN A 271 6.99 16.16 5.15
CA GLN A 271 6.84 14.76 5.50
C GLN A 271 7.82 13.88 4.73
N LEU A 272 8.21 14.24 3.50
CA LEU A 272 9.19 13.48 2.73
C LEU A 272 10.59 13.55 3.37
N ALA A 273 10.99 14.70 3.93
CA ALA A 273 12.26 14.82 4.64
C ALA A 273 12.29 13.94 5.89
N VAL A 274 11.23 13.97 6.68
CA VAL A 274 11.07 13.11 7.86
C VAL A 274 11.06 11.64 7.47
N ALA A 275 10.24 11.25 6.48
CA ALA A 275 10.11 9.87 6.03
C ALA A 275 11.43 9.35 5.46
N CYS A 276 12.14 10.13 4.65
CA CYS A 276 13.44 9.72 4.14
C CYS A 276 14.45 9.52 5.28
N VAL A 277 14.46 10.34 6.33
CA VAL A 277 15.42 10.18 7.43
C VAL A 277 15.09 8.98 8.32
N LEU A 278 13.82 8.85 8.72
CA LEU A 278 13.40 7.88 9.73
C LEU A 278 12.97 6.54 9.12
N GLU A 279 12.59 6.49 7.85
CA GLU A 279 12.32 5.26 7.11
C GLU A 279 13.18 5.20 5.83
N PRO A 280 14.50 4.93 5.94
CA PRO A 280 15.43 5.01 4.80
C PRO A 280 15.09 4.04 3.66
N GLU A 281 14.29 2.99 3.91
CA GLU A 281 13.81 2.07 2.87
C GLU A 281 12.87 2.73 1.85
N ILE A 282 12.32 3.91 2.17
CA ILE A 282 11.49 4.69 1.24
C ILE A 282 12.28 5.24 0.05
N VAL A 283 13.61 5.36 0.16
CA VAL A 283 14.46 5.95 -0.88
C VAL A 283 14.78 4.92 -1.94
N LEU A 284 14.30 5.16 -3.17
CA LEU A 284 14.52 4.26 -4.31
C LEU A 284 15.72 4.70 -5.16
N LYS A 285 15.95 6.01 -5.31
CA LYS A 285 17.05 6.54 -6.11
C LYS A 285 17.58 7.88 -5.57
N THR A 286 18.90 8.03 -5.62
CA THR A 286 19.59 9.30 -5.31
C THR A 286 20.59 9.67 -6.39
N GLU A 287 20.89 10.96 -6.48
CA GLU A 287 21.94 11.54 -7.33
C GLU A 287 22.90 12.36 -6.45
N TYR A 288 24.21 12.32 -6.73
CA TYR A 288 25.20 13.12 -6.01
C TYR A 288 25.80 14.19 -6.93
N LYS A 289 25.43 15.45 -6.70
CA LYS A 289 25.78 16.57 -7.60
C LYS A 289 26.35 17.76 -6.84
N GLN A 290 27.19 18.55 -7.51
CA GLN A 290 27.54 19.88 -7.00
C GLN A 290 26.32 20.79 -7.13
N VAL A 291 26.08 21.57 -6.08
CA VAL A 291 24.95 22.47 -5.98
C VAL A 291 25.45 23.86 -5.56
N GLN A 292 24.91 24.90 -6.17
CA GLN A 292 25.07 26.30 -5.77
C GLN A 292 23.68 26.94 -5.61
N VAL A 293 23.57 27.92 -4.73
CA VAL A 293 22.36 28.73 -4.55
C VAL A 293 22.69 30.18 -4.86
N LEU A 294 21.84 30.82 -5.67
CA LEU A 294 21.99 32.22 -6.05
C LEU A 294 21.35 33.16 -5.03
N ASP A 295 21.94 34.33 -4.84
CA ASP A 295 21.47 35.35 -3.88
C ASP A 295 21.72 36.79 -4.36
N GLU A 296 22.28 36.97 -5.56
CA GLU A 296 22.77 38.27 -6.04
C GLU A 296 21.67 39.16 -6.66
N SER A 297 20.48 38.61 -6.92
CA SER A 297 19.37 39.31 -7.58
C SER A 297 18.02 38.79 -7.09
N GLU A 298 17.05 39.70 -6.88
CA GLU A 298 15.67 39.33 -6.51
C GLU A 298 15.01 38.34 -7.48
N ASN A 299 15.34 38.42 -8.77
CA ASN A 299 14.73 37.53 -9.78
C ASN A 299 15.24 36.10 -9.74
N THR A 300 16.38 35.86 -9.09
CA THR A 300 17.04 34.53 -9.03
C THR A 300 17.41 34.13 -7.61
N ARG A 301 17.04 34.92 -6.60
CA ARG A 301 17.36 34.63 -5.20
C ARG A 301 16.80 33.27 -4.79
N GLY A 302 17.61 32.44 -4.16
CA GLY A 302 17.25 31.07 -3.76
C GLY A 302 17.23 30.05 -4.90
N ALA A 303 17.52 30.45 -6.15
CA ALA A 303 17.53 29.51 -7.27
C ALA A 303 18.72 28.55 -7.14
N VAL A 304 18.48 27.28 -7.44
CA VAL A 304 19.48 26.21 -7.32
C VAL A 304 20.12 25.94 -8.68
N ILE A 305 21.45 25.97 -8.75
CA ILE A 305 22.23 25.57 -9.92
C ILE A 305 22.91 24.24 -9.63
N ILE A 306 22.76 23.29 -10.56
CA ILE A 306 23.31 21.93 -10.42
C ILE A 306 24.26 21.63 -11.58
N ASN A 307 25.46 21.13 -11.25
CA ASN A 307 26.40 20.61 -12.25
C ASN A 307 26.00 19.20 -12.70
N TRP A 308 24.99 19.12 -13.57
CA TRP A 308 24.47 17.83 -14.06
C TRP A 308 25.48 17.01 -14.86
N LEU A 309 26.41 17.68 -15.55
CA LEU A 309 27.43 17.04 -16.40
C LEU A 309 28.63 16.53 -15.60
N ASP A 310 28.72 16.83 -14.29
CA ASP A 310 29.87 16.51 -13.43
C ASP A 310 31.21 16.94 -14.04
N GLN A 311 31.20 18.03 -14.82
CA GLN A 311 32.42 18.57 -15.41
C GLN A 311 33.24 19.28 -14.33
N LEU A 312 34.56 19.17 -14.40
CA LEU A 312 35.51 19.84 -13.48
C LEU A 312 35.37 19.39 -12.01
N VAL A 313 34.85 18.17 -11.77
CA VAL A 313 34.76 17.56 -10.43
C VAL A 313 36.08 16.85 -10.09
N THR A 314 36.59 17.08 -8.89
CA THR A 314 37.73 16.36 -8.27
C THR A 314 37.24 15.45 -7.13
N PRO A 315 38.05 14.51 -6.61
CA PRO A 315 37.68 13.71 -5.44
C PRO A 315 37.34 14.53 -4.18
N GLU A 316 37.88 15.74 -4.05
CA GLU A 316 37.65 16.67 -2.94
C GLU A 316 36.39 17.53 -3.14
N THR A 317 35.78 17.44 -4.33
CA THR A 317 34.61 18.24 -4.67
C THR A 317 33.40 17.81 -3.85
N LYS A 318 32.89 18.76 -3.07
CA LYS A 318 31.67 18.60 -2.30
C LYS A 318 30.46 18.35 -3.21
N LYS A 319 29.71 17.30 -2.88
CA LYS A 319 28.46 16.95 -3.56
C LYS A 319 27.33 16.87 -2.54
N VAL A 320 26.14 17.21 -2.99
CA VAL A 320 24.89 17.06 -2.25
C VAL A 320 24.18 15.81 -2.75
N ARG A 321 23.65 15.02 -1.81
CA ARG A 321 22.77 13.90 -2.10
C ARG A 321 21.37 14.45 -2.38
N ILE A 322 20.88 14.24 -3.60
CA ILE A 322 19.53 14.65 -4.03
C ILE A 322 18.70 13.38 -4.13
N ILE A 323 17.57 13.33 -3.43
CA ILE A 323 16.63 12.20 -3.58
C ILE A 323 15.76 12.46 -4.80
N THR A 324 15.74 11.51 -5.73
CA THR A 324 15.04 11.66 -7.03
C THR A 324 13.89 10.68 -7.22
N GLU A 325 13.81 9.64 -6.40
CA GLU A 325 12.73 8.65 -6.47
C GLU A 325 12.49 8.03 -5.08
N ILE A 326 11.22 7.88 -4.71
CA ILE A 326 10.78 7.33 -3.42
C ILE A 326 9.63 6.32 -3.62
N ASP A 327 9.41 5.45 -2.64
CA ASP A 327 8.28 4.53 -2.61
C ASP A 327 7.00 5.26 -2.17
N TYR A 328 6.16 5.61 -3.14
CA TYR A 328 4.91 6.34 -2.92
C TYR A 328 3.92 5.53 -2.08
N SER A 329 3.89 4.21 -2.26
CA SER A 329 2.94 3.36 -1.53
C SER A 329 3.31 3.30 -0.06
N LEU A 330 4.60 3.17 0.25
CA LEU A 330 5.10 3.23 1.62
C LEU A 330 4.83 4.61 2.23
N LEU A 331 5.04 5.70 1.50
CA LEU A 331 4.75 7.04 2.03
C LEU A 331 3.27 7.20 2.42
N VAL A 332 2.34 6.78 1.57
CA VAL A 332 0.90 6.80 1.86
C VAL A 332 0.57 6.01 3.13
N GLU A 333 1.14 4.81 3.29
CA GLU A 333 0.94 4.01 4.50
C GLU A 333 1.45 4.73 5.76
N LEU A 334 2.63 5.35 5.70
CA LEU A 334 3.21 6.07 6.84
C LEU A 334 2.39 7.31 7.23
N LEU A 335 1.85 8.05 6.25
CA LEU A 335 1.00 9.22 6.48
C LEU A 335 -0.37 8.83 7.04
N GLU A 336 -0.92 7.69 6.60
CA GLU A 336 -2.14 7.14 7.18
C GLU A 336 -1.89 6.74 8.65
N ASP A 337 -0.81 5.99 8.90
CA ASP A 337 -0.52 5.40 10.20
C ASP A 337 -0.16 6.44 11.27
N CYS A 338 0.54 7.52 10.90
CA CYS A 338 1.00 8.51 11.89
C CYS A 338 -0.13 9.33 12.51
N LEU A 339 -1.30 9.38 11.86
CA LEU A 339 -2.50 10.08 12.35
C LEU A 339 -3.39 9.17 13.20
N GLN A 340 -3.05 7.89 13.33
CA GLN A 340 -3.71 6.93 14.22
C GLN A 340 -3.12 6.99 15.64
N PRO A 341 -3.93 6.74 16.69
CA PRO A 341 -3.45 6.78 18.07
C PRO A 341 -2.54 5.59 18.46
N ASP A 342 -2.54 4.51 17.68
CA ASP A 342 -1.83 3.27 18.00
C ASP A 342 -0.53 3.12 17.20
N HIS A 343 0.60 3.32 17.88
CA HIS A 343 1.95 3.16 17.30
C HIS A 343 2.29 1.70 16.96
N GLU A 344 1.58 0.70 17.50
CA GLU A 344 1.81 -0.71 17.18
C GLU A 344 1.29 -1.10 15.79
N ILE A 345 0.50 -0.23 15.13
CA ILE A 345 -0.03 -0.49 13.78
C ILE A 345 1.11 -0.79 12.81
N TYR A 346 2.21 -0.03 12.85
CA TYR A 346 3.37 -0.27 11.99
C TYR A 346 3.94 -1.67 12.23
N HIS A 347 4.23 -2.04 13.47
CA HIS A 347 4.81 -3.35 13.78
C HIS A 347 3.88 -4.49 13.39
N ARG A 348 2.56 -4.36 13.62
CA ARG A 348 1.57 -5.34 13.17
C ARG A 348 1.56 -5.47 11.64
N LYS A 349 1.58 -4.35 10.90
CA LYS A 349 1.68 -4.36 9.43
C LYS A 349 2.97 -5.02 8.95
N GLN A 350 4.11 -4.75 9.58
CA GLN A 350 5.39 -5.38 9.22
C GLN A 350 5.39 -6.89 9.49
N ILE A 351 4.86 -7.32 10.64
CA ILE A 351 4.68 -8.74 10.96
C ILE A 351 3.77 -9.40 9.90
N GLN A 352 2.66 -8.76 9.56
CA GLN A 352 1.74 -9.27 8.53
C GLN A 352 2.41 -9.33 7.16
N LYS A 353 3.19 -8.32 6.74
CA LYS A 353 3.95 -8.32 5.49
C LYS A 353 4.95 -9.48 5.46
N ALA A 354 5.70 -9.71 6.54
CA ALA A 354 6.64 -10.83 6.66
C ALA A 354 5.93 -12.20 6.63
N GLN A 355 4.79 -12.32 7.31
CA GLN A 355 3.95 -13.52 7.27
C GLN A 355 3.38 -13.77 5.87
N ASN A 356 2.89 -12.74 5.19
CA ASN A 356 2.38 -12.82 3.82
C ASN A 356 3.49 -13.20 2.84
N GLN A 357 4.70 -12.67 3.01
CA GLN A 357 5.83 -13.06 2.18
C GLN A 357 6.22 -14.53 2.40
N THR A 358 6.19 -14.99 3.65
CA THR A 358 6.42 -16.41 3.99
C THR A 358 5.34 -17.30 3.38
N ALA A 359 4.06 -16.91 3.51
CA ALA A 359 2.93 -17.62 2.92
C ALA A 359 3.02 -17.69 1.39
N LEU A 360 3.41 -16.59 0.73
CA LEU A 360 3.66 -16.57 -0.71
C LEU A 360 4.77 -17.55 -1.10
N GLN A 361 5.88 -17.57 -0.38
CA GLN A 361 6.97 -18.52 -0.67
C GLN A 361 6.52 -19.97 -0.50
N THR A 362 5.79 -20.28 0.57
CA THR A 362 5.22 -21.62 0.80
C THR A 362 4.27 -22.01 -0.33
N TYR A 363 3.38 -21.09 -0.74
CA TYR A 363 2.46 -21.28 -1.85
C TYR A 363 3.20 -21.59 -3.15
N LEU A 364 4.15 -20.74 -3.56
CA LEU A 364 4.90 -20.91 -4.80
C LEU A 364 5.69 -22.23 -4.82
N GLN A 365 6.36 -22.56 -3.70
CA GLN A 365 7.12 -23.80 -3.57
C GLN A 365 6.22 -25.04 -3.66
N ALA A 366 5.06 -25.03 -2.99
CA ALA A 366 4.13 -26.16 -3.01
C ALA A 366 3.54 -26.40 -4.41
N LEU A 367 3.39 -25.34 -5.23
CA LEU A 367 2.95 -25.41 -6.62
C LEU A 367 4.09 -25.74 -7.60
N GLY A 368 5.30 -25.98 -7.09
CA GLY A 368 6.49 -26.32 -7.88
C GLY A 368 7.03 -25.16 -8.70
N ILE A 369 6.82 -23.91 -8.25
CA ILE A 369 7.43 -22.71 -8.84
C ILE A 369 8.76 -22.47 -8.10
N PRO A 370 9.93 -22.64 -8.75
CA PRO A 370 11.21 -22.50 -8.09
C PRO A 370 11.51 -21.08 -7.61
N LYS A 371 12.17 -20.94 -6.46
CA LYS A 371 12.54 -19.64 -5.85
C LYS A 371 13.45 -18.77 -6.73
N PHE A 372 14.18 -19.37 -7.67
CA PHE A 372 15.08 -18.63 -8.57
C PHE A 372 14.33 -17.92 -9.72
N ILE A 373 13.05 -18.21 -9.94
CA ILE A 373 12.25 -17.51 -10.94
C ILE A 373 11.82 -16.16 -10.36
N LYS A 374 12.29 -15.06 -10.96
CA LYS A 374 11.85 -13.69 -10.65
C LYS A 374 10.48 -13.47 -11.28
N LEU A 375 9.43 -13.57 -10.46
CA LEU A 375 8.06 -13.24 -10.86
C LEU A 375 7.88 -11.72 -10.87
N ARG A 376 7.21 -11.20 -11.90
CA ARG A 376 6.88 -9.78 -12.07
C ARG A 376 5.38 -9.65 -12.31
N PRO A 377 4.71 -8.51 -12.03
CA PRO A 377 3.28 -8.36 -12.26
C PRO A 377 2.96 -8.20 -13.76
N ASN A 378 3.20 -9.25 -14.55
CA ASN A 378 3.01 -9.31 -15.99
C ASN A 378 2.13 -10.50 -16.40
N PHE A 379 1.75 -10.55 -17.67
CA PHE A 379 0.83 -11.54 -18.20
C PHE A 379 1.35 -12.99 -18.05
N GLU A 380 2.64 -13.24 -18.25
CA GLU A 380 3.25 -14.56 -18.11
C GLU A 380 3.16 -15.08 -16.67
N THR A 381 3.45 -14.22 -15.70
CA THR A 381 3.32 -14.55 -14.28
C THR A 381 1.86 -14.80 -13.92
N LEU A 382 0.94 -13.99 -14.43
CA LEU A 382 -0.50 -14.18 -14.19
C LEU A 382 -0.96 -15.55 -14.72
N CYS A 383 -0.61 -15.87 -15.96
CA CYS A 383 -0.89 -17.18 -16.57
C CYS A 383 -0.31 -18.34 -15.74
N LEU A 384 0.94 -18.23 -15.30
CA LEU A 384 1.60 -19.25 -14.49
C LEU A 384 0.87 -19.48 -13.17
N VAL A 385 0.56 -18.41 -12.43
CA VAL A 385 -0.11 -18.49 -11.13
C VAL A 385 -1.51 -19.07 -11.27
N VAL A 386 -2.33 -18.56 -12.21
CA VAL A 386 -3.70 -19.03 -12.44
C VAL A 386 -3.72 -20.51 -12.83
N ASN A 387 -2.83 -20.91 -13.74
CA ASN A 387 -2.74 -22.30 -14.20
C ASN A 387 -2.29 -23.25 -13.09
N LYS A 388 -1.23 -22.87 -12.35
CA LYS A 388 -0.71 -23.69 -11.25
C LYS A 388 -1.70 -23.79 -10.10
N HIS A 389 -2.40 -22.71 -9.77
CA HIS A 389 -3.47 -22.72 -8.78
C HIS A 389 -4.56 -23.73 -9.17
N ALA A 390 -5.13 -23.58 -10.38
CA ALA A 390 -6.22 -24.41 -10.87
C ALA A 390 -5.86 -25.91 -10.94
N THR A 391 -4.60 -26.24 -11.17
CA THR A 391 -4.15 -27.64 -11.35
C THR A 391 -3.63 -28.32 -10.09
N ASN A 392 -3.31 -27.57 -9.03
CA ASN A 392 -2.71 -28.12 -7.80
C ASN A 392 -3.60 -28.01 -6.57
N ILE A 393 -4.56 -27.09 -6.56
CA ILE A 393 -5.45 -26.87 -5.41
C ILE A 393 -6.84 -27.34 -5.78
N GLN A 394 -7.38 -28.28 -5.01
CA GLN A 394 -8.63 -28.96 -5.31
C GLN A 394 -9.82 -28.15 -4.81
N TYR A 395 -10.94 -28.27 -5.51
CA TYR A 395 -12.20 -27.68 -5.08
C TYR A 395 -12.92 -28.64 -4.11
N GLN A 396 -13.43 -28.13 -2.99
CA GLN A 396 -14.38 -28.85 -2.14
C GLN A 396 -15.28 -27.94 -1.31
N ASN A 397 -16.45 -28.44 -0.91
CA ASN A 397 -17.39 -27.70 -0.03
C ASN A 397 -17.80 -28.47 1.24
N LEU A 398 -17.04 -29.48 1.67
CA LEU A 398 -17.33 -30.34 2.84
C LEU A 398 -17.67 -29.55 4.09
N HIS A 399 -16.93 -28.48 4.38
CA HIS A 399 -17.12 -27.67 5.59
C HIS A 399 -18.54 -27.06 5.72
N TYR A 400 -19.27 -26.83 4.61
CA TYR A 400 -20.69 -26.40 4.65
C TYR A 400 -21.67 -27.52 5.03
N HIS A 401 -21.26 -28.77 4.85
CA HIS A 401 -22.09 -29.95 5.09
C HIS A 401 -21.84 -30.59 6.46
N LEU A 402 -20.88 -30.09 7.24
CA LEU A 402 -20.67 -30.51 8.62
C LEU A 402 -21.72 -29.87 9.55
N TRP A 403 -22.04 -30.53 10.66
CA TRP A 403 -22.96 -30.00 11.67
C TRP A 403 -22.47 -28.71 12.32
N GLU A 404 -21.18 -28.64 12.67
CA GLU A 404 -20.64 -27.50 13.42
C GLU A 404 -20.52 -26.21 12.60
N ARG A 405 -20.41 -26.31 11.26
CA ARG A 405 -20.30 -25.17 10.33
C ARG A 405 -19.41 -24.01 10.83
N LYS A 406 -18.23 -24.32 11.37
CA LYS A 406 -17.31 -23.29 11.88
C LYS A 406 -16.72 -22.48 10.71
N PRO A 407 -16.75 -21.13 10.76
CA PRO A 407 -16.06 -20.31 9.77
C PRO A 407 -14.57 -20.64 9.71
N LEU A 408 -14.06 -20.76 8.48
CA LEU A 408 -12.65 -20.93 8.21
C LEU A 408 -11.96 -19.56 8.12
N SER A 409 -10.69 -19.50 8.54
CA SER A 409 -9.85 -18.31 8.41
C SER A 409 -9.55 -17.99 6.94
N PHE A 410 -9.65 -16.70 6.60
CA PHE A 410 -9.30 -16.10 5.30
C PHE A 410 -7.94 -15.36 5.35
N GLU A 411 -7.21 -15.51 6.45
CA GLU A 411 -5.83 -15.04 6.56
C GLU A 411 -4.93 -15.81 5.59
N PHE A 412 -4.06 -15.10 4.88
CA PHE A 412 -3.30 -15.68 3.77
C PHE A 412 -2.49 -16.91 4.18
N LYS A 413 -1.81 -16.84 5.32
CA LYS A 413 -1.04 -17.96 5.87
C LYS A 413 -1.92 -19.18 6.15
N ASP A 414 -3.05 -18.99 6.82
CA ASP A 414 -3.95 -20.09 7.20
C ASP A 414 -4.55 -20.76 5.97
N MET A 415 -4.89 -19.97 4.95
CA MET A 415 -5.37 -20.49 3.66
C MET A 415 -4.28 -21.29 2.95
N VAL A 416 -3.03 -20.81 2.91
CA VAL A 416 -1.91 -21.57 2.33
C VAL A 416 -1.69 -22.88 3.07
N ASP A 417 -1.63 -22.85 4.40
CA ASP A 417 -1.40 -24.04 5.22
C ASP A 417 -2.51 -25.08 4.99
N ARG A 418 -3.77 -24.66 4.95
CA ARG A 418 -4.92 -25.55 4.83
C ARG A 418 -5.17 -26.03 3.40
N MET A 419 -5.28 -25.10 2.45
CA MET A 419 -5.67 -25.42 1.08
C MET A 419 -4.51 -26.03 0.28
N VAL A 420 -3.28 -25.59 0.56
CA VAL A 420 -2.10 -25.92 -0.26
C VAL A 420 -1.20 -26.95 0.42
N VAL A 421 -0.78 -26.69 1.66
CA VAL A 421 0.15 -27.59 2.37
C VAL A 421 -0.55 -28.87 2.82
N GLN A 422 -1.69 -28.75 3.50
CA GLN A 422 -2.52 -29.88 3.93
C GLN A 422 -3.37 -30.46 2.80
N LYS A 423 -3.41 -29.80 1.62
CA LYS A 423 -4.16 -30.23 0.43
C LYS A 423 -5.66 -30.42 0.66
N LEU A 424 -6.24 -29.71 1.63
CA LEU A 424 -7.68 -29.81 1.92
C LEU A 424 -8.54 -29.07 0.89
N GLY A 425 -7.93 -28.30 -0.01
CA GLY A 425 -8.65 -27.52 -1.00
C GLY A 425 -9.57 -26.48 -0.37
N GLY A 426 -10.51 -25.95 -1.16
CA GLY A 426 -11.52 -25.02 -0.66
C GLY A 426 -12.65 -24.77 -1.64
N LEU A 427 -13.60 -23.93 -1.23
CA LEU A 427 -14.72 -23.54 -2.09
C LEU A 427 -14.37 -22.30 -2.93
N CYS A 428 -15.32 -21.84 -3.75
CA CYS A 428 -15.13 -20.69 -4.64
C CYS A 428 -14.58 -19.42 -3.95
N TYR A 429 -15.14 -19.00 -2.81
CA TYR A 429 -14.66 -17.81 -2.08
C TYR A 429 -13.22 -17.97 -1.59
N GLU A 430 -12.85 -19.17 -1.13
CA GLU A 430 -11.50 -19.42 -0.63
C GLU A 430 -10.48 -19.45 -1.77
N HIS A 431 -10.81 -20.07 -2.91
CA HIS A 431 -9.94 -20.05 -4.08
C HIS A 431 -9.68 -18.64 -4.61
N CYS A 432 -10.74 -17.83 -4.69
CA CYS A 432 -10.64 -16.46 -5.16
C CYS A 432 -9.88 -15.58 -4.17
N GLN A 433 -10.11 -15.73 -2.86
CA GLN A 433 -9.36 -15.01 -1.83
C GLN A 433 -7.88 -15.40 -1.81
N LEU A 434 -7.56 -16.70 -1.89
CA LEU A 434 -6.18 -17.16 -1.88
C LEU A 434 -5.42 -16.62 -3.09
N THR A 435 -6.03 -16.67 -4.28
CA THR A 435 -5.42 -16.13 -5.50
C THR A 435 -5.23 -14.62 -5.41
N TYR A 436 -6.19 -13.89 -4.84
CA TYR A 436 -6.06 -12.45 -4.60
C TYR A 436 -4.86 -12.12 -3.71
N HIS A 437 -4.70 -12.82 -2.58
CA HIS A 437 -3.55 -12.61 -1.69
C HIS A 437 -2.23 -12.86 -2.41
N VAL A 438 -2.16 -13.93 -3.22
CA VAL A 438 -0.97 -14.26 -4.03
C VAL A 438 -0.68 -13.16 -5.05
N LEU A 439 -1.69 -12.71 -5.81
CA LEU A 439 -1.53 -11.69 -6.84
C LEU A 439 -1.14 -10.32 -6.23
N LYS A 440 -1.76 -9.92 -5.11
CA LYS A 440 -1.37 -8.70 -4.39
C LYS A 440 0.06 -8.78 -3.88
N ALA A 441 0.46 -9.92 -3.30
CA ALA A 441 1.84 -10.12 -2.83
C ALA A 441 2.88 -10.15 -3.96
N LEU A 442 2.45 -10.44 -5.20
CA LEU A 442 3.27 -10.34 -6.41
C LEU A 442 3.22 -8.96 -7.08
N GLY A 443 2.47 -8.00 -6.52
CA GLY A 443 2.39 -6.62 -7.00
C GLY A 443 1.36 -6.37 -8.10
N PHE A 444 0.43 -7.28 -8.35
CA PHE A 444 -0.65 -7.04 -9.33
C PHE A 444 -1.72 -6.07 -8.79
N ASP A 445 -2.25 -5.21 -9.64
CA ASP A 445 -3.53 -4.51 -9.41
C ASP A 445 -4.68 -5.50 -9.68
N THR A 446 -5.15 -6.14 -8.61
CA THR A 446 -6.28 -7.08 -8.64
C THR A 446 -7.41 -6.60 -7.75
N ARG A 447 -8.65 -6.75 -8.22
CA ARG A 447 -9.87 -6.37 -7.50
C ARG A 447 -10.94 -7.45 -7.66
N PHE A 448 -11.76 -7.62 -6.63
CA PHE A 448 -12.87 -8.57 -6.66
C PHE A 448 -14.12 -7.99 -7.28
N ILE A 449 -14.88 -8.82 -8.00
CA ILE A 449 -16.27 -8.56 -8.36
C ILE A 449 -17.14 -9.76 -7.98
N LEU A 450 -18.39 -9.48 -7.61
CA LEU A 450 -19.40 -10.52 -7.40
C LEU A 450 -20.06 -10.85 -8.73
N VAL A 451 -20.35 -12.14 -8.93
CA VAL A 451 -20.98 -12.63 -10.15
C VAL A 451 -22.19 -13.51 -9.83
N GLN A 452 -23.19 -13.44 -10.68
CA GLN A 452 -24.37 -14.29 -10.60
C GLN A 452 -24.08 -15.61 -11.31
N ASN A 453 -24.24 -16.74 -10.61
CA ASN A 453 -24.13 -18.05 -11.23
C ASN A 453 -25.36 -18.33 -12.11
N LEU A 454 -25.11 -18.60 -13.39
CA LEU A 454 -26.13 -18.88 -14.40
C LEU A 454 -26.06 -20.34 -14.89
N LYS A 455 -25.16 -21.14 -14.30
CA LYS A 455 -24.94 -22.54 -14.68
C LYS A 455 -26.18 -23.37 -14.37
N ASN A 456 -26.68 -24.07 -15.39
CA ASN A 456 -27.87 -24.92 -15.32
C ASN A 456 -29.16 -24.16 -14.92
N THR A 457 -29.25 -22.86 -15.18
CA THR A 457 -30.46 -22.06 -14.91
C THR A 457 -31.02 -21.46 -16.20
N GLU A 458 -32.35 -21.36 -16.27
CA GLU A 458 -33.06 -20.61 -17.32
C GLU A 458 -33.24 -19.13 -16.94
N LEU A 459 -32.78 -18.74 -15.75
CA LEU A 459 -32.91 -17.38 -15.22
C LEU A 459 -32.08 -16.40 -16.05
N ARG A 460 -32.66 -15.24 -16.39
CA ARG A 460 -31.89 -14.12 -16.94
C ARG A 460 -30.99 -13.52 -15.86
N PHE A 461 -29.92 -12.86 -16.29
CA PHE A 461 -29.12 -12.05 -15.38
C PHE A 461 -30.02 -10.99 -14.72
N ASP A 462 -29.89 -10.81 -13.42
CA ASP A 462 -30.64 -9.84 -12.63
C ASP A 462 -29.73 -9.32 -11.51
N THR A 463 -29.47 -8.00 -11.53
CA THR A 463 -28.62 -7.31 -10.57
C THR A 463 -29.15 -7.38 -9.13
N ASN A 464 -30.41 -7.75 -8.93
CA ASN A 464 -31.07 -7.86 -7.63
C ASN A 464 -31.10 -9.31 -7.11
N VAL A 465 -30.74 -10.31 -7.92
CA VAL A 465 -30.73 -11.71 -7.51
C VAL A 465 -29.46 -12.03 -6.74
N TYR A 466 -29.64 -12.80 -5.67
CA TYR A 466 -28.60 -13.13 -4.72
C TYR A 466 -27.44 -13.94 -5.35
N PHE A 467 -26.21 -13.49 -5.10
CA PHE A 467 -24.96 -13.91 -5.72
C PHE A 467 -24.49 -15.31 -5.26
N GLU A 468 -23.83 -16.06 -6.15
CA GLU A 468 -23.34 -17.43 -5.87
C GLU A 468 -21.84 -17.64 -6.17
N HIS A 469 -21.12 -16.65 -6.73
CA HIS A 469 -19.70 -16.78 -7.05
C HIS A 469 -18.99 -15.41 -7.03
N SER A 470 -17.65 -15.44 -6.99
CA SER A 470 -16.81 -14.24 -7.06
C SER A 470 -15.64 -14.48 -8.00
N ILE A 471 -15.20 -13.46 -8.72
CA ILE A 471 -14.01 -13.52 -9.58
C ILE A 471 -13.15 -12.28 -9.36
N GLN A 472 -12.01 -12.23 -10.03
CA GLN A 472 -11.08 -11.11 -9.98
C GLN A 472 -10.95 -10.44 -11.34
N ILE A 473 -10.79 -9.11 -11.31
CA ILE A 473 -10.33 -8.30 -12.42
C ILE A 473 -8.89 -7.91 -12.11
N VAL A 474 -7.97 -8.29 -12.99
CA VAL A 474 -6.55 -7.93 -12.90
C VAL A 474 -6.24 -6.91 -13.99
N ASN A 475 -5.64 -5.78 -13.61
CA ASN A 475 -5.18 -4.75 -14.52
C ASN A 475 -3.65 -4.86 -14.68
N ILE A 476 -3.20 -5.01 -15.92
CA ILE A 476 -1.78 -4.98 -16.28
C ILE A 476 -1.63 -3.90 -17.33
N GLU A 477 -1.01 -2.77 -16.96
CA GLU A 477 -0.70 -1.66 -17.86
C GLU A 477 -1.92 -1.16 -18.67
N GLY A 478 -3.11 -1.17 -18.05
CA GLY A 478 -4.37 -0.72 -18.65
C GLY A 478 -5.18 -1.83 -19.33
N GLN A 479 -4.61 -3.02 -19.54
CA GLN A 479 -5.34 -4.19 -20.04
C GLN A 479 -5.99 -4.95 -18.87
N LEU A 480 -7.30 -5.21 -18.99
CA LEU A 480 -8.06 -5.97 -18.01
C LEU A 480 -8.05 -7.47 -18.32
N TYR A 481 -8.02 -8.29 -17.28
CA TYR A 481 -8.11 -9.74 -17.34
C TYR A 481 -9.12 -10.25 -16.30
N LEU A 482 -10.01 -11.15 -16.72
CA LEU A 482 -10.86 -11.93 -15.83
C LEU A 482 -10.10 -13.15 -15.32
N VAL A 483 -10.04 -13.29 -14.00
CA VAL A 483 -9.39 -14.40 -13.30
C VAL A 483 -10.40 -15.10 -12.42
N ASP A 484 -10.61 -16.39 -12.70
CA ASP A 484 -11.51 -17.26 -11.95
C ASP A 484 -10.84 -18.60 -11.67
N ASN A 485 -10.55 -18.84 -10.40
CA ASN A 485 -10.00 -20.10 -9.90
C ASN A 485 -11.01 -20.86 -9.00
N GLY A 486 -12.25 -20.37 -8.88
CA GLY A 486 -13.21 -20.85 -7.89
C GLY A 486 -14.43 -21.57 -8.48
N PHE A 487 -14.60 -21.63 -9.80
CA PHE A 487 -15.78 -22.22 -10.45
C PHE A 487 -15.70 -23.75 -10.65
N GLY A 488 -14.94 -24.45 -9.80
CA GLY A 488 -14.77 -25.90 -9.84
C GLY A 488 -14.08 -26.38 -11.13
N ALA A 489 -14.53 -27.53 -11.67
CA ALA A 489 -13.87 -28.15 -12.83
C ALA A 489 -14.05 -27.39 -14.15
N VAL A 490 -14.88 -26.35 -14.19
CA VAL A 490 -15.11 -25.50 -15.38
C VAL A 490 -14.38 -24.15 -15.30
N SER A 491 -13.58 -23.94 -14.25
CA SER A 491 -12.76 -22.73 -14.12
C SER A 491 -11.80 -22.58 -15.31
N PRO A 492 -11.62 -21.38 -15.87
CA PRO A 492 -10.54 -21.10 -16.81
C PRO A 492 -9.17 -21.44 -16.20
N ARG A 493 -8.34 -22.16 -16.97
CA ARG A 493 -6.94 -22.45 -16.56
C ARG A 493 -5.98 -21.33 -16.89
N GLN A 494 -6.47 -20.26 -17.51
CA GLN A 494 -5.73 -19.08 -17.92
C GLN A 494 -6.58 -17.83 -17.65
N PRO A 495 -5.96 -16.68 -17.35
CA PRO A 495 -6.67 -15.40 -17.34
C PRO A 495 -7.30 -15.14 -18.71
N LEU A 496 -8.54 -14.71 -18.74
CA LEU A 496 -9.21 -14.29 -19.98
C LEU A 496 -8.95 -12.79 -20.17
N PRO A 497 -8.29 -12.34 -21.26
CA PRO A 497 -8.32 -10.92 -21.62
C PRO A 497 -9.76 -10.40 -21.58
N PHE A 498 -9.95 -9.15 -21.20
CA PHE A 498 -11.29 -8.58 -21.10
C PHE A 498 -11.35 -7.22 -21.77
N TYR A 499 -12.21 -7.11 -22.78
CA TYR A 499 -12.40 -5.92 -23.59
C TYR A 499 -13.85 -5.41 -23.42
N PRO A 500 -14.12 -4.49 -22.48
CA PRO A 500 -15.48 -4.02 -22.22
C PRO A 500 -16.18 -3.41 -23.43
N SER A 501 -15.45 -2.94 -24.43
CA SER A 501 -16.00 -2.37 -25.66
C SER A 501 -16.44 -3.42 -26.70
N GLN A 502 -16.02 -4.68 -26.57
CA GLN A 502 -16.32 -5.72 -27.56
C GLN A 502 -17.66 -6.41 -27.25
N LYS A 503 -18.48 -6.60 -28.28
CA LYS A 503 -19.80 -7.24 -28.17
C LYS A 503 -19.70 -8.73 -27.81
N VAL A 504 -18.75 -9.44 -28.43
CA VAL A 504 -18.48 -10.85 -28.20
C VAL A 504 -16.97 -11.05 -28.18
N GLN A 505 -16.48 -11.80 -27.21
CA GLN A 505 -15.07 -12.15 -27.06
C GLN A 505 -14.97 -13.67 -27.01
N PHE A 506 -14.08 -14.29 -27.78
CA PHE A 506 -13.96 -15.75 -27.90
C PHE A 506 -12.54 -16.19 -27.58
N TYR A 507 -12.42 -17.25 -26.79
CA TYR A 507 -11.17 -17.83 -26.31
C TYR A 507 -11.18 -19.33 -26.59
N ASP A 508 -10.20 -19.81 -27.35
CA ASP A 508 -10.02 -21.24 -27.67
C ASP A 508 -8.60 -21.66 -27.27
N PHE A 509 -8.46 -22.21 -26.07
CA PHE A 509 -7.17 -22.66 -25.54
C PHE A 509 -6.93 -24.15 -25.81
N SER A 510 -8.00 -24.94 -25.81
CA SER A 510 -8.00 -26.37 -26.15
C SER A 510 -9.45 -26.84 -26.37
N GLU A 511 -9.63 -28.07 -26.84
CA GLU A 511 -10.97 -28.68 -27.00
C GLU A 511 -11.84 -28.59 -25.73
N ARG A 512 -11.21 -28.64 -24.53
CA ARG A 512 -11.87 -28.57 -23.22
C ARG A 512 -11.81 -27.20 -22.54
N ASP A 513 -11.20 -26.21 -23.17
CA ASP A 513 -11.01 -24.86 -22.63
C ASP A 513 -11.40 -23.82 -23.68
N LYS A 514 -12.70 -23.74 -23.95
CA LYS A 514 -13.27 -22.70 -24.79
C LYS A 514 -14.23 -21.86 -23.97
N PHE A 515 -14.04 -20.55 -24.05
CA PHE A 515 -14.83 -19.58 -23.32
C PHE A 515 -15.28 -18.47 -24.27
N GLN A 516 -16.43 -17.89 -23.97
CA GLN A 516 -16.83 -16.65 -24.62
C GLN A 516 -17.48 -15.70 -23.63
N ILE A 517 -17.36 -14.41 -23.90
CA ILE A 517 -17.93 -13.33 -23.10
C ILE A 517 -18.85 -12.53 -24.00
N PHE A 518 -20.12 -12.42 -23.62
CA PHE A 518 -21.09 -11.55 -24.25
C PHE A 518 -21.20 -10.25 -23.48
N ASN A 519 -21.20 -9.14 -24.21
CA ASN A 519 -21.54 -7.83 -23.69
C ASN A 519 -22.99 -7.51 -24.07
N ASN A 520 -23.83 -7.38 -23.04
CA ASN A 520 -25.24 -7.01 -23.16
C ASN A 520 -25.48 -5.53 -22.81
N GLU A 521 -24.43 -4.69 -22.86
CA GLU A 521 -24.39 -3.27 -22.52
C GLU A 521 -24.42 -2.99 -21.02
N ASP A 522 -25.43 -3.48 -20.30
CA ASP A 522 -25.60 -3.28 -18.84
C ASP A 522 -24.96 -4.41 -18.00
N HIS A 523 -24.61 -5.53 -18.63
CA HIS A 523 -23.93 -6.66 -17.99
C HIS A 523 -23.14 -7.50 -19.00
N PHE A 524 -22.29 -8.37 -18.47
CA PHE A 524 -21.58 -9.39 -19.23
C PHE A 524 -22.03 -10.78 -18.82
N GLU A 525 -22.06 -11.72 -19.78
CA GLU A 525 -22.24 -13.15 -19.52
C GLU A 525 -21.03 -13.94 -20.03
N VAL A 526 -20.44 -14.74 -19.16
CA VAL A 526 -19.38 -15.70 -19.48
C VAL A 526 -19.99 -17.07 -19.72
N GLN A 527 -19.63 -17.68 -20.84
CA GLN A 527 -20.04 -19.01 -21.24
C GLN A 527 -18.82 -19.91 -21.46
N TYR A 528 -19.00 -21.20 -21.23
CA TYR A 528 -17.99 -22.24 -21.48
C TYR A 528 -18.54 -23.28 -22.44
N PHE A 529 -17.66 -23.91 -23.21
CA PHE A 529 -18.05 -24.95 -24.16
C PHE A 529 -18.03 -26.33 -23.51
N GLU A 530 -19.12 -27.09 -23.65
CA GLU A 530 -19.26 -28.45 -23.11
C GLU A 530 -20.26 -29.25 -23.96
N ASN A 531 -19.92 -30.49 -24.32
CA ASN A 531 -20.78 -31.38 -25.12
C ASN A 531 -21.21 -30.75 -26.46
N ASP A 532 -20.28 -30.18 -27.23
CA ASP A 532 -20.55 -29.48 -28.50
C ASP A 532 -21.54 -28.29 -28.42
N HIS A 533 -21.75 -27.77 -27.22
CA HIS A 533 -22.67 -26.66 -26.97
C HIS A 533 -22.08 -25.63 -26.02
N TRP A 534 -22.45 -24.37 -26.25
CA TRP A 534 -22.18 -23.31 -25.28
C TRP A 534 -23.12 -23.42 -24.09
N ARG A 535 -22.52 -23.44 -22.90
CA ARG A 535 -23.23 -23.45 -21.61
C ARG A 535 -23.01 -22.14 -20.90
N ARG A 536 -24.07 -21.62 -20.28
CA ARG A 536 -23.97 -20.43 -19.43
C ARG A 536 -23.14 -20.75 -18.19
N GLY A 537 -22.19 -19.87 -17.89
CA GLY A 537 -21.38 -19.90 -16.68
C GLY A 537 -21.95 -18.94 -15.65
N PHE A 538 -21.52 -17.68 -15.73
CA PHE A 538 -21.93 -16.63 -14.80
C PHE A 538 -22.05 -15.28 -15.51
N GLY A 539 -22.72 -14.32 -14.88
CA GLY A 539 -22.83 -12.94 -15.38
C GLY A 539 -22.51 -11.90 -14.32
N PHE A 540 -22.13 -10.70 -14.75
CA PHE A 540 -21.78 -9.58 -13.86
C PHE A 540 -22.14 -8.23 -14.47
N GLU A 541 -22.47 -7.27 -13.62
CA GLU A 541 -22.95 -5.94 -14.04
C GLU A 541 -21.84 -5.05 -14.62
N TYR A 542 -22.26 -4.08 -15.45
CA TYR A 542 -21.42 -3.04 -16.00
C TYR A 542 -22.07 -1.65 -15.84
N PRO A 543 -21.35 -0.63 -15.32
CA PRO A 543 -19.97 -0.66 -14.81
C PRO A 543 -19.80 -1.62 -13.62
N MET A 544 -18.62 -2.24 -13.55
CA MET A 544 -18.31 -3.24 -12.52
C MET A 544 -18.29 -2.62 -11.12
N LYS A 545 -18.94 -3.28 -10.15
CA LYS A 545 -18.83 -2.92 -8.73
C LYS A 545 -17.79 -3.79 -8.04
N TYR A 546 -16.73 -3.13 -7.56
CA TYR A 546 -15.65 -3.80 -6.85
C TYR A 546 -15.98 -4.01 -5.38
N LEU A 547 -15.62 -5.17 -4.84
CA LEU A 547 -15.67 -5.41 -3.40
C LEU A 547 -14.44 -4.82 -2.69
N LYS A 548 -14.65 -4.37 -1.45
CA LYS A 548 -13.56 -4.06 -0.51
C LYS A 548 -12.82 -5.34 -0.11
N ALA A 549 -11.56 -5.21 0.33
CA ALA A 549 -10.68 -6.35 0.67
C ALA A 549 -11.31 -7.36 1.65
N ASN A 550 -12.03 -6.89 2.68
CA ASN A 550 -12.67 -7.77 3.68
C ASN A 550 -14.08 -8.23 3.28
N GLY A 551 -14.61 -7.72 2.17
CA GLY A 551 -15.98 -8.00 1.74
C GLY A 551 -16.21 -9.47 1.38
N MET A 552 -15.15 -10.19 0.97
CA MET A 552 -15.26 -11.61 0.62
C MET A 552 -15.44 -12.50 1.85
N GLN A 553 -14.67 -12.29 2.92
CA GLN A 553 -14.81 -13.05 4.16
C GLN A 553 -16.19 -12.84 4.79
N GLN A 554 -16.65 -11.59 4.88
CA GLN A 554 -17.99 -11.31 5.42
C GLN A 554 -19.09 -12.04 4.64
N ARG A 555 -18.96 -12.09 3.30
CA ARG A 555 -19.91 -12.84 2.44
C ARG A 555 -19.84 -14.34 2.67
N TYR A 556 -18.64 -14.88 2.84
CA TYR A 556 -18.43 -16.29 3.18
C TYR A 556 -19.07 -16.64 4.54
N GLU A 557 -18.86 -15.83 5.56
CA GLU A 557 -19.43 -16.02 6.90
C GLU A 557 -20.96 -15.94 6.86
N ASP A 558 -21.52 -14.92 6.20
CA ASP A 558 -22.94 -14.82 5.92
C ASP A 558 -23.48 -16.10 5.24
N HIS A 559 -22.72 -16.65 4.29
CA HIS A 559 -23.10 -17.87 3.57
C HIS A 559 -23.08 -19.11 4.45
N ILE A 560 -22.24 -19.18 5.48
CA ILE A 560 -22.22 -20.30 6.42
C ILE A 560 -23.48 -20.31 7.27
N PHE A 561 -23.82 -19.16 7.85
CA PHE A 561 -24.82 -19.05 8.90
C PHE A 561 -26.24 -18.87 8.39
N ARG A 562 -26.44 -18.52 7.12
CA ARG A 562 -27.79 -18.32 6.59
C ARG A 562 -28.58 -19.64 6.42
N LYS A 563 -29.80 -19.61 6.97
CA LYS A 563 -30.75 -20.73 7.03
C LYS A 563 -30.98 -21.40 5.66
N LYS A 564 -31.30 -20.64 4.61
CA LYS A 564 -31.47 -21.16 3.24
C LYS A 564 -31.27 -20.04 2.23
N ILE A 565 -30.38 -20.24 1.25
CA ILE A 565 -30.18 -19.30 0.14
C ILE A 565 -30.18 -20.04 -1.20
N SER A 566 -29.37 -21.09 -1.34
CA SER A 566 -29.11 -21.72 -2.64
C SER A 566 -29.41 -23.21 -2.60
N ASN A 567 -30.29 -23.64 -3.49
CA ASN A 567 -30.54 -25.04 -3.81
C ASN A 567 -29.30 -25.73 -4.41
N ASN A 568 -28.17 -25.05 -4.64
CA ASN A 568 -26.91 -25.63 -5.10
C ASN A 568 -25.93 -25.87 -3.95
N ARG A 569 -25.76 -24.89 -3.02
CA ARG A 569 -24.87 -25.01 -1.84
C ARG A 569 -25.17 -26.24 -1.01
N ASP A 570 -26.42 -26.42 -0.61
CA ASP A 570 -26.86 -27.49 0.30
C ASP A 570 -27.24 -28.80 -0.43
N ARG A 571 -27.17 -28.81 -1.76
CA ARG A 571 -27.72 -29.91 -2.58
C ARG A 571 -26.83 -31.13 -2.61
N TYR A 572 -25.54 -30.88 -2.73
CA TYR A 572 -24.53 -31.89 -2.92
C TYR A 572 -23.21 -31.40 -2.35
N LEU A 573 -22.51 -32.35 -1.77
CA LEU A 573 -21.10 -32.24 -1.50
C LEU A 573 -20.36 -32.48 -2.83
N LEU A 574 -19.43 -31.59 -3.17
CA LEU A 574 -18.70 -31.57 -4.42
C LEU A 574 -17.21 -31.61 -4.12
N TYR A 575 -16.50 -32.54 -4.74
CA TYR A 575 -15.04 -32.48 -4.89
C TYR A 575 -14.70 -32.31 -6.36
N GLY A 576 -13.84 -31.35 -6.69
CA GLY A 576 -13.40 -31.10 -8.06
C GLY A 576 -11.89 -31.14 -8.14
N LYS A 577 -11.36 -31.85 -9.14
CA LYS A 577 -9.93 -31.89 -9.43
C LYS A 577 -9.70 -31.67 -10.92
N VAL A 578 -8.83 -30.70 -11.22
CA VAL A 578 -8.40 -30.38 -12.58
C VAL A 578 -6.92 -30.71 -12.68
N SER A 579 -6.52 -31.42 -13.73
CA SER A 579 -5.12 -31.70 -14.05
C SER A 579 -4.82 -31.28 -15.49
N LEU A 580 -3.61 -31.55 -15.97
CA LEU A 580 -3.25 -31.30 -17.37
C LEU A 580 -4.02 -32.18 -18.35
N THR A 581 -4.37 -33.41 -17.95
CA THR A 581 -4.92 -34.45 -18.84
C THR A 581 -6.36 -34.81 -18.53
N GLU A 582 -6.81 -34.61 -17.29
CA GLU A 582 -8.12 -35.05 -16.81
C GLU A 582 -8.77 -34.00 -15.91
N ARG A 583 -10.10 -33.89 -16.01
CA ARG A 583 -10.93 -33.19 -15.02
C ARG A 583 -11.92 -34.18 -14.45
N VAL A 584 -12.07 -34.15 -13.13
CA VAL A 584 -13.00 -35.01 -12.42
C VAL A 584 -13.79 -34.23 -11.39
N GLU A 585 -15.06 -34.60 -11.24
CA GLU A 585 -15.93 -34.09 -10.18
C GLU A 585 -16.63 -35.25 -9.47
N VAL A 586 -16.58 -35.28 -8.15
CA VAL A 586 -17.35 -36.21 -7.34
C VAL A 586 -18.51 -35.46 -6.71
N PHE A 587 -19.72 -35.98 -6.91
CA PHE A 587 -20.93 -35.48 -6.30
C PHE A 587 -21.44 -36.47 -5.28
N TYR A 588 -21.75 -36.00 -4.08
CA TYR A 588 -22.45 -36.78 -3.06
C TYR A 588 -23.68 -36.03 -2.58
N MET A 589 -24.86 -36.62 -2.78
CA MET A 589 -26.12 -36.12 -2.24
C MET A 589 -26.45 -36.92 -0.99
N ARG A 590 -26.11 -36.38 0.18
CA ARG A 590 -26.41 -37.03 1.46
C ARG A 590 -27.92 -37.02 1.69
N ARG A 591 -28.51 -38.23 1.80
CA ARG A 591 -29.91 -38.49 2.17
C ARG A 591 -29.95 -39.66 3.16
N GLU A 592 -30.83 -39.62 4.15
CA GLU A 592 -30.91 -40.63 5.22
C GLU A 592 -31.33 -41.97 4.64
N ASP A 593 -32.34 -41.92 3.78
CA ASP A 593 -33.03 -43.06 3.17
C ASP A 593 -32.31 -43.65 1.94
N LYS A 594 -31.40 -42.91 1.32
CA LYS A 594 -30.76 -43.33 0.06
C LYS A 594 -29.32 -42.87 -0.09
N PHE A 595 -28.45 -43.79 -0.52
CA PHE A 595 -27.11 -43.45 -0.98
C PHE A 595 -27.11 -43.02 -2.45
N ASN A 596 -26.56 -41.85 -2.75
CA ASN A 596 -26.42 -41.35 -4.12
C ASN A 596 -25.14 -40.51 -4.26
N ALA A 597 -24.10 -41.15 -4.79
CA ALA A 597 -22.85 -40.49 -5.15
C ALA A 597 -22.40 -40.93 -6.55
N PHE A 598 -21.77 -40.04 -7.28
CA PHE A 598 -21.18 -40.36 -8.58
C PHE A 598 -19.95 -39.51 -8.90
N LEU A 599 -19.05 -40.10 -9.66
CA LEU A 599 -17.91 -39.47 -10.31
C LEU A 599 -18.30 -39.03 -11.73
N ARG A 600 -17.94 -37.81 -12.11
CA ARG A 600 -17.89 -37.34 -13.49
C ARG A 600 -16.44 -37.29 -13.94
N ILE A 601 -16.15 -37.89 -15.08
CA ILE A 601 -14.83 -37.82 -15.73
C ILE A 601 -15.02 -37.08 -17.06
N PHE A 602 -14.47 -35.87 -17.17
CA PHE A 602 -14.61 -35.08 -18.38
C PHE A 602 -13.73 -35.65 -19.50
N ARG A 603 -14.31 -35.80 -20.69
CA ARG A 603 -13.71 -36.24 -21.95
C ARG A 603 -13.80 -35.11 -22.97
N ASP A 604 -13.16 -35.27 -24.13
CA ASP A 604 -13.19 -34.24 -25.18
C ASP A 604 -14.62 -33.90 -25.64
N ASN A 605 -15.51 -34.89 -25.68
CA ASN A 605 -16.91 -34.73 -26.11
C ASN A 605 -17.94 -34.87 -24.97
N GLY A 606 -17.56 -34.56 -23.72
CA GLY A 606 -18.51 -34.58 -22.60
C GLY A 606 -17.98 -35.12 -21.29
N TYR A 607 -18.76 -35.96 -20.60
CA TYR A 607 -18.30 -36.64 -19.41
C TYR A 607 -18.88 -38.04 -19.26
N ASP A 608 -18.06 -38.95 -18.74
CA ASP A 608 -18.51 -40.25 -18.25
C ASP A 608 -19.06 -40.09 -16.83
N LYS A 609 -20.10 -40.86 -16.49
CA LYS A 609 -20.69 -40.86 -15.15
C LYS A 609 -20.59 -42.26 -14.53
N VAL A 610 -19.91 -42.36 -13.39
CA VAL A 610 -19.70 -43.62 -12.65
C VAL A 610 -20.32 -43.47 -11.27
N PHE A 611 -21.24 -44.36 -10.89
CA PHE A 611 -21.87 -44.32 -9.57
C PHE A 611 -21.09 -45.15 -8.56
N PHE A 612 -21.00 -44.65 -7.33
CA PHE A 612 -20.48 -45.40 -6.20
C PHE A 612 -21.59 -46.29 -5.62
N LYS A 613 -21.23 -47.46 -5.10
CA LYS A 613 -22.14 -48.45 -4.51
C LYS A 613 -22.58 -48.03 -3.11
N ASP A 614 -21.64 -47.56 -2.30
CA ASP A 614 -21.85 -47.18 -0.92
C ASP A 614 -20.89 -46.06 -0.46
N TYR A 615 -21.08 -45.61 0.78
CA TYR A 615 -20.29 -44.53 1.36
C TYR A 615 -18.82 -44.89 1.58
N GLU A 616 -18.53 -46.17 1.82
CA GLU A 616 -17.16 -46.65 2.06
C GLU A 616 -16.37 -46.60 0.75
N GLU A 617 -16.96 -47.03 -0.37
CA GLU A 617 -16.34 -46.92 -1.69
C GLU A 617 -16.08 -45.45 -2.07
N LEU A 618 -17.04 -44.55 -1.78
CA LEU A 618 -16.85 -43.10 -1.96
C LEU A 618 -15.70 -42.57 -1.08
N ARG A 619 -15.67 -42.93 0.21
CA ARG A 619 -14.65 -42.48 1.15
C ARG A 619 -13.25 -42.91 0.73
N ASP A 620 -13.10 -44.18 0.35
CA ASP A 620 -11.83 -44.72 -0.12
C ASP A 620 -11.37 -44.04 -1.41
N PHE A 621 -12.31 -43.77 -2.33
CA PHE A 621 -12.01 -43.03 -3.56
C PHE A 621 -11.56 -41.60 -3.27
N ILE A 622 -12.27 -40.85 -2.42
CA ILE A 622 -11.91 -39.46 -2.08
C ILE A 622 -10.55 -39.42 -1.37
N ASN A 623 -10.32 -40.31 -0.41
CA ASN A 623 -9.03 -40.38 0.29
C ASN A 623 -7.88 -40.68 -0.69
N LYS A 624 -8.08 -41.60 -1.64
CA LYS A 624 -7.07 -41.96 -2.62
C LYS A 624 -6.82 -40.85 -3.66
N GLU A 625 -7.88 -40.32 -4.25
CA GLU A 625 -7.77 -39.43 -5.42
C GLU A 625 -7.58 -37.96 -5.06
N PHE A 626 -8.12 -37.54 -3.91
CA PHE A 626 -8.09 -36.16 -3.43
C PHE A 626 -7.14 -35.98 -2.23
N ALA A 627 -6.73 -37.06 -1.55
CA ALA A 627 -5.96 -37.01 -0.30
C ALA A 627 -6.72 -36.28 0.83
N ILE A 628 -8.05 -36.37 0.81
CA ILE A 628 -8.95 -35.78 1.80
C ILE A 628 -9.66 -36.91 2.54
N GLY A 629 -9.60 -36.88 3.87
CA GLY A 629 -10.37 -37.80 4.71
C GLY A 629 -11.83 -37.34 4.78
N LEU A 630 -12.75 -38.11 4.20
CA LEU A 630 -14.18 -37.91 4.45
C LEU A 630 -14.51 -38.37 5.89
N PRO A 631 -15.24 -37.56 6.68
CA PRO A 631 -15.62 -37.93 8.05
C PRO A 631 -16.62 -39.09 8.07
N PRO A 632 -16.97 -39.64 9.25
CA PRO A 632 -18.13 -40.50 9.40
C PRO A 632 -19.39 -39.91 8.74
N ARG A 633 -20.25 -40.76 8.17
CA ARG A 633 -21.44 -40.33 7.41
C ARG A 633 -22.42 -39.52 8.28
N GLU A 634 -22.41 -39.74 9.58
CA GLU A 634 -23.26 -39.12 10.60
C GLU A 634 -22.84 -37.67 10.89
N GLU A 635 -21.57 -37.33 10.66
CA GLU A 635 -21.04 -35.96 10.83
C GLU A 635 -21.42 -35.05 9.65
N ILE A 636 -21.81 -35.65 8.52
CA ILE A 636 -22.33 -34.96 7.34
C ILE A 636 -23.84 -34.84 7.47
N ARG A 637 -24.31 -33.59 7.51
CA ARG A 637 -25.72 -33.22 7.55
C ARG A 637 -26.51 -33.83 6.41
N ASP A 638 -27.79 -34.09 6.63
CA ASP A 638 -28.67 -34.44 5.53
C ASP A 638 -28.94 -33.24 4.62
N ASN A 639 -28.96 -33.48 3.32
CA ASN A 639 -29.37 -32.47 2.35
C ASN A 639 -30.91 -32.26 2.37
N SER A 640 -31.68 -33.05 3.17
CA SER A 640 -33.07 -32.77 3.57
C SER A 640 -33.20 -32.07 4.91
N ASP A 641 -32.10 -31.89 5.68
CA ASP A 641 -32.12 -31.12 6.93
C ASP A 641 -32.25 -29.63 6.61
N THR A 642 -33.41 -29.26 6.08
CA THR A 642 -34.01 -27.96 6.31
C THR A 642 -34.34 -27.92 7.78
N PHE A 643 -33.68 -27.07 8.55
CA PHE A 643 -34.17 -26.72 9.88
C PHE A 643 -35.69 -26.49 9.79
N GLU A 644 -36.46 -27.22 10.59
CA GLU A 644 -37.87 -26.95 10.80
C GLU A 644 -38.04 -25.46 11.14
N GLU A 645 -39.12 -24.88 10.60
CA GLU A 645 -39.40 -23.44 10.40
C GLU A 645 -38.99 -22.49 11.56
#